data_AF-A0AAW6JV66-F1
#
_entry.id   AF-A0AAW6JV66-F1
#
_cell.length_a   1.000
_cell.length_b   1.000
_cell.length_c   1.000
_cell.angle_alpha   90.00
_cell.angle_beta   90.00
_cell.angle_gamma   90.00
#
_symmetry.space_group_name_H-M   'P 1'
#
loop_
_entity.id
_entity.type
_entity.pdbx_description
1 polymer ?
#
loop_
_entity_poly.entity_id
_entity_poly.type
_entity_poly.pdbx_seq_one_letter_code
_entity_poly.pdbx_strand_id
1 'polypeptide(L)'
;MPSEGKQTEGQGSLLDVQFVPANNVVIAEAKPALAEENIKPILEATIPTAYKIREELEAAIIADLLGPAGGEDEELDEKSVSDRYLVGLLAPQHRRITEETIEKSSVVNQISKDDNADKLDDKLDDKLREVDCYLPGNNDELAISGKGTVEDGSTEVNVPPLETMFPSSFGMTFCVNGTAKALQITSGWGQYHRTDSGILNKVDSQTKKVWKREQIRSNSPTIPLIEGVINNWIVDPQYPEVYVKGQIRKQNNGDFIVSLFLINGQRETKEKRDETWLFQPELRVKSADSQHPDIFLKRHQPRSLGKLDPVIYTEEKTMAMLYRKQVEFAIGHGVSVHAKTASRTEERAVELSISVIPTYEVPKTSPPQVDEIPELAGLVLDMQELSTTATGDFANKISPLITAYQSWINTQKQRISDPATGLTDYENEAKTAIQKCEQTLNRIREGLTLLQTDEKAADAFRFMNQAMYLQRVHSIYSEQIRQNKTADLQQISLSQPRWFPFQLAFILLNLPSITNLHHPDRSHPQDAVADLLWFPTGGYNAASLKERIYSKRPQEEGSPMAGVLIYTAAPDSEGTLGGLVSLGEPKKLGYHIDQALEQMQLCTSDPLCAEHTPLKGTTSLHWAACHGCLFSPETSCERGNKYLDRAVLVPTVLSADLAFFPEVKV
;
A
#
# COMPACT_ATOMS: atom_id res chain seq x y z
N MET A 1 0.30 -5.89 69.84
CA MET A 1 0.76 -4.50 70.12
C MET A 1 2.19 -4.39 69.64
N PRO A 2 2.60 -3.34 68.92
CA PRO A 2 1.93 -2.05 68.59
C PRO A 2 1.45 -2.03 67.11
N SER A 3 0.82 -1.03 66.52
CA SER A 3 -0.06 0.11 66.91
C SER A 3 -0.53 0.72 65.58
N GLU A 4 -1.77 1.22 65.56
CA GLU A 4 -2.56 1.61 64.39
C GLU A 4 -2.00 2.76 63.51
N GLY A 5 -2.40 2.76 62.23
CA GLY A 5 -2.29 3.89 61.29
C GLY A 5 -3.33 3.77 60.17
N LYS A 6 -4.19 4.79 60.06
CA LYS A 6 -5.47 4.89 59.33
C LYS A 6 -5.42 4.81 57.79
N GLN A 7 -6.57 4.40 57.24
CA GLN A 7 -7.06 4.56 55.87
C GLN A 7 -7.09 6.01 55.38
N THR A 8 -6.90 6.21 54.06
CA THR A 8 -7.76 7.06 53.22
C THR A 8 -7.81 6.53 51.79
N GLU A 9 -9.03 6.49 51.26
CA GLU A 9 -9.46 5.96 49.97
C GLU A 9 -9.09 6.85 48.77
N GLY A 10 -9.08 6.23 47.59
CA GLY A 10 -9.09 6.86 46.27
C GLY A 10 -9.50 5.83 45.22
N GLN A 11 -10.79 5.48 45.21
CA GLN A 11 -11.40 4.59 44.21
C GLN A 11 -11.45 5.27 42.84
N GLY A 12 -10.76 4.70 41.84
CA GLY A 12 -11.13 4.84 40.44
C GLY A 12 -11.95 3.61 40.06
N SER A 13 -13.23 3.78 39.76
CA SER A 13 -14.08 2.67 39.30
C SER A 13 -13.67 2.27 37.88
N LEU A 14 -12.94 1.16 37.76
CA LEU A 14 -12.98 0.35 36.55
C LEU A 14 -14.41 -0.16 36.41
N LEU A 15 -15.00 0.05 35.23
CA LEU A 15 -16.31 -0.48 34.84
C LEU A 15 -16.45 -1.91 35.35
N ASP A 16 -17.39 -2.13 36.27
CA ASP A 16 -17.84 -3.45 36.71
C ASP A 16 -18.52 -4.16 35.52
N VAL A 17 -17.72 -4.68 34.60
CA VAL A 17 -18.17 -5.71 33.69
C VAL A 17 -18.25 -6.98 34.53
N GLN A 18 -19.44 -7.26 35.07
CA GLN A 18 -19.74 -8.54 35.69
C GLN A 18 -19.56 -9.65 34.65
N PHE A 19 -18.37 -10.22 34.59
CA PHE A 19 -18.12 -11.46 33.86
C PHE A 19 -18.70 -12.60 34.70
N VAL A 20 -19.89 -13.07 34.31
CA VAL A 20 -20.52 -14.23 34.94
C VAL A 20 -19.76 -15.48 34.50
N PRO A 21 -19.11 -16.23 35.41
CA PRO A 21 -18.45 -17.47 35.04
C PRO A 21 -19.49 -18.49 34.54
N ALA A 22 -19.19 -19.14 33.40
CA ALA A 22 -20.08 -20.05 32.69
C ALA A 22 -20.61 -21.26 33.50
N ASN A 23 -20.07 -21.52 34.70
CA ASN A 23 -20.44 -22.69 35.49
C ASN A 23 -21.76 -22.54 36.30
N ASN A 24 -22.37 -21.35 36.35
CA ASN A 24 -23.62 -21.14 37.11
C ASN A 24 -24.79 -20.61 36.27
N VAL A 25 -24.70 -20.69 34.94
CA VAL A 25 -25.90 -20.52 34.12
C VAL A 25 -26.65 -21.84 34.15
N VAL A 26 -27.67 -21.92 35.01
CA VAL A 26 -28.80 -22.81 34.77
C VAL A 26 -29.22 -22.53 33.34
N ILE A 27 -29.05 -23.51 32.45
CA ILE A 27 -29.51 -23.45 31.07
C ILE A 27 -31.04 -23.43 31.15
N ALA A 28 -31.60 -22.26 31.43
CA ALA A 28 -32.91 -21.91 30.94
C ALA A 28 -32.83 -22.06 29.43
N GLU A 29 -33.81 -22.74 28.84
CA GLU A 29 -33.96 -23.06 27.41
C GLU A 29 -34.04 -21.82 26.52
N ALA A 30 -33.04 -20.95 26.58
CA ALA A 30 -32.81 -19.87 25.68
C ALA A 30 -31.58 -20.26 24.87
N LYS A 31 -31.78 -21.13 23.87
CA LYS A 31 -31.16 -20.82 22.58
C LYS A 31 -31.57 -19.38 22.31
N PRO A 32 -30.67 -18.37 22.32
CA PRO A 32 -31.00 -17.18 21.58
C PRO A 32 -30.95 -17.65 20.14
N ALA A 33 -32.09 -18.11 19.63
CA ALA A 33 -32.36 -18.02 18.23
C ALA A 33 -32.22 -16.53 17.95
N LEU A 34 -31.02 -16.10 17.52
CA LEU A 34 -30.88 -14.93 16.69
C LEU A 34 -31.79 -15.23 15.51
N ALA A 35 -33.04 -14.81 15.63
CA ALA A 35 -34.08 -15.15 14.67
C ALA A 35 -33.52 -14.79 13.29
N GLU A 36 -33.54 -15.74 12.34
CA GLU A 36 -33.07 -15.51 10.96
C GLU A 36 -33.67 -14.22 10.36
N GLU A 37 -34.85 -13.82 10.85
CA GLU A 37 -35.55 -12.57 10.54
C GLU A 37 -34.73 -11.30 10.85
N ASN A 38 -33.84 -11.30 11.85
CA ASN A 38 -33.02 -10.14 12.21
C ASN A 38 -31.71 -10.05 11.38
N ILE A 39 -31.32 -11.12 10.68
CA ILE A 39 -30.07 -11.19 9.91
C ILE A 39 -30.32 -10.99 8.41
N LYS A 40 -31.46 -11.50 7.89
CA LYS A 40 -31.85 -11.37 6.48
C LYS A 40 -31.74 -9.94 5.90
N PRO A 41 -32.23 -8.88 6.58
CA PRO A 41 -32.15 -7.52 6.04
C PRO A 41 -30.72 -7.03 5.79
N ILE A 42 -29.74 -7.54 6.56
CA ILE A 42 -28.31 -7.18 6.45
C ILE A 42 -27.68 -7.82 5.21
N LEU A 43 -28.05 -9.08 4.93
CA LEU A 43 -27.51 -9.87 3.83
C LEU A 43 -28.23 -9.59 2.50
N GLU A 44 -29.45 -9.06 2.54
CA GLU A 44 -30.27 -8.73 1.35
C GLU A 44 -30.16 -7.26 0.91
N ALA A 45 -29.46 -6.41 1.67
CA ALA A 45 -29.17 -5.04 1.25
C ALA A 45 -28.35 -5.03 -0.05
N THR A 46 -28.66 -4.13 -0.98
CA THR A 46 -27.84 -3.92 -2.19
C THR A 46 -26.44 -3.51 -1.79
N ILE A 47 -25.51 -4.46 -1.85
CA ILE A 47 -24.09 -4.25 -1.56
C ILE A 47 -23.53 -3.29 -2.60
N PRO A 48 -22.92 -2.15 -2.20
CA PRO A 48 -22.24 -1.26 -3.13
C PRO A 48 -21.16 -2.01 -3.92
N THR A 49 -20.80 -1.54 -5.11
CA THR A 49 -19.71 -2.16 -5.88
C THR A 49 -18.40 -2.07 -5.10
N ALA A 50 -17.49 -3.03 -5.30
CA ALA A 50 -16.18 -3.02 -4.64
C ALA A 50 -15.41 -1.69 -4.83
N TYR A 51 -15.57 -1.06 -6.01
CA TYR A 51 -15.00 0.26 -6.31
C TYR A 51 -15.59 1.36 -5.42
N LYS A 52 -16.91 1.38 -5.25
CA LYS A 52 -17.58 2.37 -4.41
C LYS A 52 -17.21 2.18 -2.93
N ILE A 53 -17.15 0.94 -2.44
CA ILE A 53 -16.71 0.65 -1.06
C ILE A 53 -15.27 1.11 -0.86
N ARG A 54 -14.37 0.84 -1.82
CA ARG A 54 -12.98 1.29 -1.78
C ARG A 54 -12.89 2.81 -1.74
N GLU A 55 -13.62 3.52 -2.59
CA GLU A 55 -13.62 4.98 -2.65
C GLU A 55 -14.13 5.59 -1.34
N GLU A 56 -15.21 5.05 -0.78
CA GLU A 56 -15.74 5.48 0.53
C GLU A 56 -14.76 5.21 1.67
N LEU A 57 -14.10 4.04 1.67
CA LEU A 57 -13.09 3.70 2.68
C LEU A 57 -11.85 4.59 2.56
N GLU A 58 -11.37 4.83 1.34
CA GLU A 58 -10.26 5.74 1.06
C GLU A 58 -10.57 7.16 1.54
N ALA A 59 -11.74 7.68 1.18
CA ALA A 59 -12.21 8.98 1.64
C ALA A 59 -12.32 9.04 3.17
N ALA A 60 -12.85 8.00 3.82
CA ALA A 60 -12.96 7.94 5.26
C ALA A 60 -11.59 7.90 5.96
N ILE A 61 -10.63 7.12 5.44
CA ILE A 61 -9.25 7.06 5.98
C ILE A 61 -8.56 8.42 5.83
N ILE A 62 -8.69 9.07 4.66
CA ILE A 62 -8.12 10.41 4.44
C ILE A 62 -8.78 11.42 5.37
N ALA A 63 -10.10 11.38 5.51
CA ALA A 63 -10.84 12.27 6.40
C ALA A 63 -10.45 12.07 7.88
N ASP A 64 -10.16 10.84 8.31
CA ASP A 64 -9.75 10.55 9.68
C ASP A 64 -8.29 10.93 9.96
N LEU A 65 -7.37 10.66 9.02
CA LEU A 65 -5.94 10.90 9.22
C LEU A 65 -5.50 12.33 8.93
N LEU A 66 -5.99 12.91 7.83
CA LEU A 66 -5.62 14.25 7.32
C LEU A 66 -6.70 15.28 7.61
N GLY A 67 -7.97 14.90 7.41
CA GLY A 67 -9.12 15.80 7.52
C GLY A 67 -9.25 16.82 6.38
N PRO A 68 -10.19 17.77 6.50
CA PRO A 68 -11.12 17.93 7.64
C PRO A 68 -12.31 16.97 7.52
N ALA A 69 -12.64 16.24 8.60
CA ALA A 69 -13.71 15.25 8.59
C ALA A 69 -15.10 15.90 8.49
N GLY A 70 -15.29 17.04 9.16
CA GLY A 70 -16.52 17.85 9.13
C GLY A 70 -16.61 18.86 7.97
N GLY A 71 -15.67 18.86 7.03
CA GLY A 71 -15.63 19.83 5.92
C GLY A 71 -14.98 21.17 6.27
N GLU A 72 -15.23 22.21 5.46
CA GLU A 72 -14.51 23.50 5.58
C GLU A 72 -14.79 24.25 6.90
N ASP A 73 -15.99 24.09 7.45
CA ASP A 73 -16.49 24.78 8.67
C ASP A 73 -16.53 23.86 9.91
N GLU A 74 -15.68 22.83 9.96
CA GLU A 74 -15.65 21.85 11.04
C GLU A 74 -15.52 22.46 12.45
N GLU A 75 -16.26 21.90 13.41
CA GLU A 75 -16.09 22.13 14.85
C GLU A 75 -15.63 20.84 15.54
N LEU A 76 -14.51 20.90 16.24
CA LEU A 76 -13.91 19.78 16.99
C LEU A 76 -14.05 20.02 18.50
N ASP A 77 -14.52 19.01 19.23
CA ASP A 77 -14.76 19.09 20.67
C ASP A 77 -13.64 18.48 21.52
N GLU A 78 -12.61 17.96 20.84
CA GLU A 78 -11.39 17.39 21.39
C GLU A 78 -10.53 18.44 22.11
N LYS A 79 -9.58 17.94 22.91
CA LYS A 79 -8.63 18.79 23.66
C LYS A 79 -7.67 19.51 22.73
N SER A 80 -7.08 18.79 21.79
CA SER A 80 -6.17 19.30 20.76
C SER A 80 -6.61 18.83 19.38
N VAL A 81 -6.48 19.69 18.38
CA VAL A 81 -6.67 19.36 16.97
C VAL A 81 -5.56 18.44 16.48
N SER A 82 -4.34 18.58 17.03
CA SER A 82 -3.21 17.71 16.70
C SER A 82 -3.37 16.26 17.18
N ASP A 83 -4.27 16.01 18.13
CA ASP A 83 -4.67 14.65 18.53
C ASP A 83 -5.68 14.04 17.55
N ARG A 84 -6.42 14.87 16.80
CA ARG A 84 -7.46 14.46 15.85
C ARG A 84 -6.86 14.04 14.51
N TYR A 85 -5.97 14.86 13.96
CA TYR A 85 -5.32 14.62 12.66
C TYR A 85 -3.86 14.25 12.86
N LEU A 86 -3.44 13.11 12.30
CA LEU A 86 -2.09 12.57 12.48
C LEU A 86 -1.11 13.04 11.41
N VAL A 87 -1.61 13.44 10.24
CA VAL A 87 -0.77 13.85 9.10
C VAL A 87 -1.20 15.20 8.53
N GLY A 88 -0.32 15.83 7.75
CA GLY A 88 -0.60 17.12 7.13
C GLY A 88 -0.58 18.27 8.13
N LEU A 89 0.40 18.25 9.02
CA LEU A 89 0.61 19.25 10.05
C LEU A 89 1.92 19.98 9.78
N LEU A 90 1.90 21.32 9.78
CA LEU A 90 3.10 22.15 9.82
C LEU A 90 3.21 22.83 11.17
N ALA A 91 4.20 22.40 11.95
CA ALA A 91 4.47 22.99 13.25
C ALA A 91 5.12 24.37 13.13
N PRO A 92 4.95 25.27 14.12
CA PRO A 92 5.69 26.52 14.18
C PRO A 92 7.19 26.27 14.15
N GLN A 93 7.97 27.14 13.50
CA GLN A 93 9.43 27.00 13.44
C GLN A 93 10.08 27.06 14.83
N HIS A 94 9.52 27.88 15.72
CA HIS A 94 10.01 28.03 17.09
C HIS A 94 9.08 27.29 18.06
N ARG A 95 9.42 26.03 18.40
CA ARG A 95 8.59 25.16 19.25
C ARG A 95 9.08 25.14 20.69
N ARG A 96 8.16 24.85 21.61
CA ARG A 96 8.46 24.64 23.03
C ARG A 96 8.44 23.17 23.35
N ILE A 97 9.63 22.59 23.46
CA ILE A 97 9.81 21.17 23.75
C ILE A 97 10.17 21.00 25.23
N THR A 98 9.53 20.04 25.90
CA THR A 98 9.85 19.64 27.27
C THR A 98 11.17 18.88 27.33
N GLU A 99 11.95 19.05 28.41
CA GLU A 99 13.24 18.36 28.60
C GLU A 99 13.16 16.83 28.39
N GLU A 100 12.07 16.20 28.83
CA GLU A 100 11.85 14.75 28.70
C GLU A 100 11.72 14.28 27.23
N THR A 101 11.26 15.17 26.34
CA THR A 101 11.14 14.91 24.90
C THR A 101 12.48 15.12 24.18
N ILE A 102 13.30 16.04 24.68
CA ILE A 102 14.66 16.30 24.19
C ILE A 102 15.59 15.14 24.54
N GLU A 103 15.52 14.60 25.77
CA GLU A 103 16.33 13.47 26.21
C GLU A 103 16.03 12.15 25.46
N LYS A 104 14.80 12.00 24.96
CA LYS A 104 14.40 10.85 24.12
C LYS A 104 14.77 11.03 22.64
N SER A 105 15.20 12.22 22.21
CA SER A 105 15.62 12.53 20.85
C SER A 105 17.13 12.33 20.72
N SER A 106 17.56 11.27 20.03
CA SER A 106 18.94 10.76 20.02
C SER A 106 19.98 11.60 19.24
N VAL A 107 19.74 12.89 18.97
CA VAL A 107 20.56 13.69 18.02
C VAL A 107 21.26 14.91 18.63
N VAL A 108 21.02 15.28 19.89
CA VAL A 108 21.57 16.54 20.46
C VAL A 108 23.09 16.51 20.76
N ASN A 109 23.82 15.43 20.49
CA ASN A 109 25.26 15.36 20.79
C ASN A 109 26.19 16.10 19.79
N GLN A 110 25.69 16.99 18.93
CA GLN A 110 26.56 17.74 17.97
C GLN A 110 26.37 19.26 17.93
N ILE A 111 25.72 19.87 18.92
CA ILE A 111 25.72 21.35 19.02
C ILE A 111 26.78 21.78 20.04
N SER A 112 27.71 22.59 19.55
CA SER A 112 28.80 23.24 20.28
C SER A 112 28.36 23.81 21.62
N LYS A 113 29.12 23.46 22.69
CA LYS A 113 29.10 24.17 23.96
C LYS A 113 29.66 25.57 23.75
N ASP A 114 28.79 26.54 23.56
CA ASP A 114 29.11 27.93 23.87
C ASP A 114 28.62 28.23 25.29
N ASP A 115 29.56 28.12 26.22
CA ASP A 115 29.41 28.53 27.62
C ASP A 115 29.35 30.06 27.68
N ASN A 116 28.16 30.65 27.73
CA ASN A 116 27.91 31.97 28.35
C ASN A 116 26.41 32.20 28.56
N ALA A 117 25.91 31.77 29.72
CA ALA A 117 24.65 32.28 30.27
C ALA A 117 24.88 32.65 31.73
N ASP A 118 24.99 33.96 31.95
CA ASP A 118 25.02 34.58 33.27
C ASP A 118 23.71 34.33 34.03
N LYS A 119 23.86 34.19 35.35
CA LYS A 119 22.79 33.96 36.32
C LYS A 119 21.81 35.14 36.37
N LEU A 120 20.50 34.88 36.37
CA LEU A 120 19.54 35.65 37.18
C LEU A 120 18.22 34.89 37.45
N ASP A 121 17.91 34.78 38.74
CA ASP A 121 16.62 34.66 39.45
C ASP A 121 15.58 33.55 39.16
N ASP A 122 15.56 32.62 40.13
CA ASP A 122 14.46 31.82 40.70
C ASP A 122 13.04 32.42 40.53
N LYS A 123 12.22 31.80 39.67
CA LYS A 123 10.80 31.44 39.94
C LYS A 123 10.42 30.21 39.11
N LEU A 124 9.72 29.25 39.75
CA LEU A 124 9.17 28.02 39.15
C LEU A 124 8.41 28.29 37.83
N ASP A 125 9.05 28.09 36.68
CA ASP A 125 8.41 27.76 35.40
C ASP A 125 9.40 27.18 34.33
N ASP A 126 10.59 26.74 34.75
CA ASP A 126 11.74 26.46 33.87
C ASP A 126 11.96 24.96 33.57
N LYS A 127 11.14 24.39 32.69
CA LYS A 127 11.45 23.10 32.00
C LYS A 127 11.03 23.07 30.52
N LEU A 128 10.88 24.23 29.88
CA LEU A 128 10.57 24.34 28.46
C LEU A 128 11.74 25.04 27.77
N ARG A 129 12.39 24.36 26.84
CA ARG A 129 13.39 24.97 25.95
C ARG A 129 12.76 25.26 24.60
N GLU A 130 13.14 26.40 24.01
CA GLU A 130 12.81 26.69 22.63
C GLU A 130 13.81 25.99 21.72
N VAL A 131 13.28 25.24 20.75
CA VAL A 131 14.08 24.55 19.74
C VAL A 131 13.65 25.09 18.39
N ASP A 132 14.63 25.58 17.63
CA ASP A 132 14.44 26.00 16.25
C ASP A 132 14.39 24.76 15.36
N CYS A 133 13.24 24.52 14.73
CA CYS A 133 13.09 23.43 13.77
C CYS A 133 13.87 23.78 12.50
N TYR A 134 14.79 22.90 12.08
CA TYR A 134 15.68 23.15 10.94
C TYR A 134 14.91 23.41 9.63
N LEU A 135 15.32 24.45 8.90
CA LEU A 135 14.84 24.74 7.55
C LEU A 135 15.50 23.76 6.55
N PRO A 136 14.74 23.09 5.66
CA PRO A 136 15.30 22.19 4.65
C PRO A 136 16.16 22.91 3.58
N GLY A 137 16.17 24.24 3.55
CA GLY A 137 16.92 25.04 2.56
C GLY A 137 18.44 24.86 2.54
N ASN A 138 19.04 24.27 3.59
CA ASN A 138 20.48 23.94 3.62
C ASN A 138 20.81 22.54 3.11
N ASN A 139 19.80 21.69 2.85
CA ASN A 139 19.97 20.30 2.41
C ASN A 139 19.81 20.11 0.91
N ASP A 140 19.92 21.16 0.11
CA ASP A 140 19.96 21.05 -1.35
C ASP A 140 21.18 20.21 -1.83
N GLU A 141 22.16 19.96 -0.95
CA GLU A 141 23.24 18.99 -1.15
C GLU A 141 22.86 17.53 -0.81
N LEU A 142 21.84 17.27 0.03
CA LEU A 142 21.32 15.91 0.31
C LEU A 142 20.34 15.41 -0.76
N ALA A 143 19.91 16.28 -1.68
CA ALA A 143 19.19 15.88 -2.90
C ALA A 143 20.12 15.22 -3.95
N ILE A 144 21.42 15.08 -3.63
CA ILE A 144 22.31 14.16 -4.34
C ILE A 144 22.06 12.78 -3.77
N SER A 145 21.24 12.02 -4.49
CA SER A 145 21.01 10.56 -4.39
C SER A 145 21.96 9.88 -3.40
N GLY A 146 21.40 9.34 -2.32
CA GLY A 146 22.14 8.56 -1.34
C GLY A 146 23.09 7.57 -2.01
N LYS A 147 24.33 7.55 -1.56
CA LYS A 147 25.30 6.50 -1.90
C LYS A 147 24.88 5.22 -1.16
N GLY A 148 23.98 4.44 -1.77
CA GLY A 148 23.62 3.10 -1.32
C GLY A 148 23.67 2.11 -2.48
N THR A 149 24.19 0.91 -2.23
CA THR A 149 24.24 -0.21 -3.19
C THR A 149 22.89 -0.90 -3.34
N VAL A 150 22.66 -1.54 -4.49
CA VAL A 150 21.33 -1.92 -5.01
C VAL A 150 20.80 -3.30 -4.52
N GLU A 151 21.65 -4.16 -3.95
CA GLU A 151 21.23 -5.54 -3.59
C GLU A 151 20.53 -5.66 -2.24
N ASP A 152 20.86 -4.81 -1.28
CA ASP A 152 20.04 -4.60 -0.10
C ASP A 152 19.37 -3.26 -0.30
N GLY A 153 18.05 -3.24 -0.51
CA GLY A 153 17.27 -2.02 -0.32
C GLY A 153 17.75 -1.39 0.99
N SER A 154 18.01 -0.08 0.99
CA SER A 154 18.46 0.59 2.21
C SER A 154 17.50 0.17 3.31
N THR A 155 18.01 -0.52 4.35
CA THR A 155 17.32 -0.51 5.63
C THR A 155 17.08 0.96 5.89
N GLU A 156 15.81 1.38 5.97
CA GLU A 156 15.48 2.73 6.36
C GLU A 156 16.29 3.01 7.62
N VAL A 157 17.26 3.93 7.51
CA VAL A 157 18.14 4.25 8.61
C VAL A 157 17.30 4.99 9.62
N ASN A 158 16.85 4.22 10.62
CA ASN A 158 16.18 4.60 11.84
C ASN A 158 14.89 5.42 11.64
N VAL A 159 13.90 5.09 12.48
CA VAL A 159 12.72 5.92 12.75
C VAL A 159 13.09 7.40 12.63
N PRO A 160 12.39 8.20 11.79
CA PRO A 160 12.70 9.61 11.62
C PRO A 160 12.82 10.24 13.02
N PRO A 161 13.85 11.08 13.30
CA PRO A 161 13.97 11.73 14.60
C PRO A 161 12.62 12.37 14.97
N LEU A 162 12.19 12.34 16.23
CA LEU A 162 10.88 12.91 16.64
C LEU A 162 10.67 14.37 16.18
N GLU A 163 11.75 15.11 15.94
CA GLU A 163 11.74 16.45 15.34
C GLU A 163 11.29 16.49 13.86
N THR A 164 11.43 15.40 13.12
CA THR A 164 10.93 15.24 11.74
C THR A 164 9.47 14.78 11.64
N MET A 165 8.82 14.38 12.73
CA MET A 165 7.38 14.03 12.70
C MET A 165 6.47 15.25 12.45
N PHE A 166 6.93 16.46 12.76
CA PHE A 166 6.16 17.68 12.56
C PHE A 166 7.04 18.76 11.90
N PRO A 167 7.21 18.70 10.58
CA PRO A 167 8.03 19.66 9.86
C PRO A 167 7.45 21.08 9.97
N SER A 168 8.31 22.09 9.95
CA SER A 168 7.90 23.50 9.89
C SER A 168 7.74 24.02 8.47
N SER A 169 8.02 23.19 7.47
CA SER A 169 7.81 23.52 6.06
C SER A 169 7.55 22.30 5.20
N PHE A 170 6.76 22.52 4.14
CA PHE A 170 6.62 21.60 3.03
C PHE A 170 7.03 22.29 1.74
N GLY A 171 7.61 21.55 0.82
CA GLY A 171 8.01 22.12 -0.44
C GLY A 171 7.97 21.14 -1.59
N MET A 172 8.25 21.69 -2.77
CA MET A 172 8.43 20.92 -3.99
C MET A 172 9.49 21.58 -4.87
N THR A 173 10.25 20.76 -5.58
CA THR A 173 11.19 21.19 -6.62
C THR A 173 10.78 20.58 -7.95
N PHE A 174 10.58 21.42 -8.97
CA PHE A 174 10.08 21.00 -10.27
C PHE A 174 10.81 21.72 -11.42
N CYS A 175 10.73 21.12 -12.62
CA CYS A 175 11.29 21.67 -13.85
C CYS A 175 10.22 22.41 -14.66
N VAL A 176 10.57 23.60 -15.15
CA VAL A 176 9.69 24.47 -15.95
C VAL A 176 10.38 24.80 -17.27
N ASN A 177 9.61 24.75 -18.36
CA ASN A 177 10.08 25.09 -19.69
C ASN A 177 10.67 26.52 -19.75
N GLY A 178 11.84 26.68 -20.36
CA GLY A 178 12.54 27.97 -20.50
C GLY A 178 11.78 29.08 -21.24
N THR A 179 10.73 28.73 -21.98
CA THR A 179 9.84 29.70 -22.68
C THR A 179 8.71 30.25 -21.82
N ALA A 180 8.46 29.63 -20.65
CA ALA A 180 7.44 30.09 -19.73
C ALA A 180 7.85 31.45 -19.12
N LYS A 181 6.88 32.36 -18.99
CA LYS A 181 7.15 33.73 -18.52
C LYS A 181 6.96 33.88 -17.02
N ALA A 182 5.95 33.22 -16.45
CA ALA A 182 5.60 33.40 -15.06
C ALA A 182 4.77 32.24 -14.49
N LEU A 183 4.82 32.11 -13.16
CA LEU A 183 4.07 31.15 -12.36
C LEU A 183 2.98 31.84 -11.54
N GLN A 184 1.93 31.09 -11.24
CA GLN A 184 0.95 31.42 -10.22
C GLN A 184 0.97 30.32 -9.16
N ILE A 185 1.14 30.71 -7.89
CA ILE A 185 1.14 29.80 -6.76
C ILE A 185 -0.17 29.99 -6.00
N THR A 186 -0.83 28.90 -5.64
CA THR A 186 -1.94 28.89 -4.68
C THR A 186 -1.44 28.23 -3.42
N SER A 187 -1.61 28.87 -2.27
CA SER A 187 -1.28 28.27 -0.98
C SER A 187 -2.40 28.52 0.03
N GLY A 188 -2.56 27.58 0.96
CA GLY A 188 -3.61 27.62 1.98
C GLY A 188 -3.38 26.60 3.08
N TRP A 189 -4.19 26.66 4.12
CA TRP A 189 -4.23 25.71 5.21
C TRP A 189 -5.56 25.84 5.97
N GLY A 190 -5.90 24.84 6.77
CA GLY A 190 -6.92 24.92 7.80
C GLY A 190 -6.32 25.52 9.08
N GLN A 191 -6.85 26.66 9.48
CA GLN A 191 -6.51 27.34 10.71
C GLN A 191 -7.58 27.01 11.76
N TYR A 192 -7.20 26.67 13.00
CA TYR A 192 -8.17 26.37 14.05
C TYR A 192 -8.12 27.40 15.16
N HIS A 193 -9.30 27.81 15.63
CA HIS A 193 -9.47 28.79 16.69
C HIS A 193 -10.36 28.24 17.80
N ARG A 194 -9.97 28.47 19.06
CA ARG A 194 -10.79 28.05 20.20
C ARG A 194 -11.93 29.05 20.41
N THR A 195 -13.16 28.66 20.07
CA THR A 195 -14.37 29.50 20.17
C THR A 195 -15.51 28.76 20.88
N ASP A 196 -16.56 29.49 21.26
CA ASP A 196 -17.76 28.89 21.82
C ASP A 196 -18.63 28.34 20.68
N SER A 197 -19.05 27.08 20.77
CA SER A 197 -19.85 26.42 19.73
C SER A 197 -21.22 27.06 19.60
N GLY A 198 -21.67 27.26 18.35
CA GLY A 198 -23.03 27.67 18.04
C GLY A 198 -24.05 26.52 18.04
N ILE A 199 -23.58 25.27 18.13
CA ILE A 199 -24.37 24.05 17.90
C ILE A 199 -24.36 23.13 19.13
N LEU A 200 -23.22 23.01 19.81
CA LEU A 200 -23.03 22.13 20.96
C LEU A 200 -23.23 22.89 22.28
N ASN A 201 -24.31 22.52 22.99
CA ASN A 201 -24.58 22.97 24.35
C ASN A 201 -24.03 21.96 25.36
N LYS A 202 -23.46 22.46 26.45
CA LYS A 202 -23.27 21.66 27.66
C LYS A 202 -24.64 21.25 28.22
N VAL A 203 -24.65 20.19 29.01
CA VAL A 203 -25.80 19.70 29.78
C VAL A 203 -26.46 20.80 30.64
N ASP A 204 -25.74 21.89 30.92
CA ASP A 204 -26.16 23.02 31.77
C ASP A 204 -26.54 24.31 31.00
N SER A 205 -26.94 24.20 29.73
CA SER A 205 -27.35 25.34 28.86
C SER A 205 -26.26 26.39 28.55
N GLN A 206 -24.99 26.10 28.84
CA GLN A 206 -23.83 26.92 28.43
C GLN A 206 -23.21 26.36 27.15
N THR A 207 -22.75 27.24 26.25
CA THR A 207 -22.06 26.83 25.02
C THR A 207 -20.77 26.07 25.33
N LYS A 208 -20.50 24.98 24.60
CA LYS A 208 -19.28 24.19 24.74
C LYS A 208 -18.15 24.90 23.98
N LYS A 209 -16.96 24.99 24.58
CA LYS A 209 -15.76 25.44 23.85
C LYS A 209 -15.32 24.38 22.86
N VAL A 210 -15.19 24.76 21.60
CA VAL A 210 -14.79 23.91 20.48
C VAL A 210 -13.65 24.57 19.70
N TRP A 211 -12.93 23.77 18.94
CA TRP A 211 -12.00 24.23 17.93
C TRP A 211 -12.78 24.41 16.63
N LYS A 212 -12.90 25.66 16.16
CA LYS A 212 -13.55 25.98 14.90
C LYS A 212 -12.51 26.18 13.81
N ARG A 213 -12.70 25.52 12.68
CA ARG A 213 -11.86 25.65 11.50
C ARG A 213 -12.17 26.93 10.72
N GLU A 214 -11.13 27.55 10.18
CA GLU A 214 -11.15 28.63 9.20
C GLU A 214 -10.24 28.24 8.03
N GLN A 215 -10.80 28.18 6.82
CA GLN A 215 -10.01 27.89 5.62
C GLN A 215 -9.29 29.15 5.16
N ILE A 216 -7.96 29.14 5.23
CA ILE A 216 -7.12 30.18 4.65
C ILE A 216 -6.64 29.71 3.29
N ARG A 217 -6.85 30.51 2.25
CA ARG A 217 -6.37 30.22 0.88
C ARG A 217 -6.18 31.52 0.11
N SER A 218 -5.01 31.65 -0.52
CA SER A 218 -4.67 32.83 -1.32
C SER A 218 -3.90 32.44 -2.58
N ASN A 219 -3.96 33.31 -3.58
CA ASN A 219 -3.19 33.20 -4.82
C ASN A 219 -2.07 34.24 -4.82
N SER A 220 -0.88 33.83 -5.23
CA SER A 220 0.26 34.72 -5.34
C SER A 220 0.03 35.75 -6.44
N PRO A 221 0.70 36.91 -6.36
CA PRO A 221 0.98 37.70 -7.53
C PRO A 221 1.69 36.85 -8.59
N THR A 222 1.61 37.28 -9.85
CA THR A 222 2.34 36.64 -10.95
C THR A 222 3.84 36.67 -10.68
N ILE A 223 4.47 35.51 -10.51
CA ILE A 223 5.91 35.40 -10.22
C ILE A 223 6.66 35.22 -11.54
N PRO A 224 7.47 36.20 -11.97
CA PRO A 224 8.23 36.08 -13.20
C PRO A 224 9.31 34.99 -13.06
N LEU A 225 9.50 34.20 -14.11
CA LEU A 225 10.55 33.17 -14.17
C LEU A 225 11.91 33.81 -14.49
N ILE A 226 12.50 34.41 -13.46
CA ILE A 226 13.83 35.03 -13.50
C ILE A 226 14.70 34.33 -12.47
N GLU A 227 15.94 34.02 -12.85
CA GLU A 227 16.92 33.41 -11.94
C GLU A 227 17.11 34.27 -10.69
N GLY A 228 16.97 33.66 -9.51
CA GLY A 228 17.02 34.38 -8.25
C GLY A 228 16.15 33.77 -7.16
N VAL A 229 16.04 34.50 -6.06
CA VAL A 229 15.23 34.11 -4.91
C VAL A 229 13.81 34.66 -5.10
N ILE A 230 12.81 33.80 -4.86
CA ILE A 230 11.43 34.24 -4.70
C ILE A 230 11.31 34.75 -3.26
N ASN A 231 11.11 36.07 -3.14
CA ASN A 231 10.94 36.72 -1.85
C ASN A 231 9.76 36.11 -1.08
N ASN A 232 9.80 36.23 0.25
CA ASN A 232 8.75 35.73 1.12
C ASN A 232 7.39 36.33 0.72
N TRP A 233 6.55 35.51 0.10
CA TRP A 233 5.17 35.86 -0.19
C TRP A 233 4.31 35.48 1.01
N ILE A 234 3.82 36.50 1.72
CA ILE A 234 2.88 36.34 2.83
C ILE A 234 1.54 35.89 2.24
N VAL A 235 1.07 34.72 2.65
CA VAL A 235 -0.15 34.10 2.07
C VAL A 235 -1.40 34.83 2.56
N ASP A 236 -1.46 35.13 3.86
CA ASP A 236 -2.55 35.90 4.47
C ASP A 236 -1.97 37.00 5.39
N PRO A 237 -2.38 38.27 5.26
CA PRO A 237 -1.90 39.36 6.10
C PRO A 237 -2.12 39.19 7.61
N GLN A 238 -3.08 38.36 8.03
CA GLN A 238 -3.32 38.05 9.45
C GLN A 238 -2.20 37.19 10.05
N TYR A 239 -1.48 36.43 9.21
CA TYR A 239 -0.43 35.49 9.59
C TYR A 239 0.88 35.85 8.86
N PRO A 240 1.54 36.97 9.22
CA PRO A 240 2.72 37.48 8.50
C PRO A 240 3.93 36.55 8.57
N GLU A 241 3.99 35.67 9.57
CA GLU A 241 5.06 34.68 9.75
C GLU A 241 4.82 33.38 8.95
N VAL A 242 3.68 33.24 8.26
CA VAL A 242 3.40 32.15 7.33
C VAL A 242 3.58 32.63 5.90
N TYR A 243 4.60 32.12 5.23
CA TYR A 243 4.98 32.60 3.90
C TYR A 243 5.47 31.48 2.99
N VAL A 244 5.32 31.72 1.68
CA VAL A 244 5.95 30.90 0.65
C VAL A 244 7.26 31.54 0.23
N LYS A 245 8.34 30.76 0.26
CA LYS A 245 9.67 31.16 -0.21
C LYS A 245 10.12 30.18 -1.30
N GLY A 246 10.96 30.65 -2.20
CA GLY A 246 11.51 29.75 -3.21
C GLY A 246 12.79 30.24 -3.86
N GLN A 247 13.31 29.43 -4.76
CA GLN A 247 14.49 29.73 -5.56
C GLN A 247 14.28 29.25 -6.99
N ILE A 248 14.63 30.09 -7.95
CA ILE A 248 14.62 29.79 -9.38
C ILE A 248 16.07 29.72 -9.83
N ARG A 249 16.46 28.58 -10.42
CA ARG A 249 17.78 28.36 -11.02
C ARG A 249 17.62 28.03 -12.49
N LYS A 250 18.49 28.55 -13.33
CA LYS A 250 18.49 28.21 -14.76
C LYS A 250 19.45 27.06 -15.03
N GLN A 251 18.98 26.06 -15.76
CA GLN A 251 19.79 24.91 -16.18
C GLN A 251 20.57 25.21 -17.46
N ASN A 252 21.61 24.43 -17.72
CA ASN A 252 22.46 24.57 -18.91
C ASN A 252 21.68 24.40 -20.24
N ASN A 253 20.56 23.67 -20.22
CA ASN A 253 19.68 23.48 -21.37
C ASN A 253 18.71 24.66 -21.63
N GLY A 254 18.70 25.67 -20.75
CA GLY A 254 17.83 26.84 -20.84
C GLY A 254 16.52 26.75 -20.05
N ASP A 255 16.20 25.59 -19.47
CA ASP A 255 15.02 25.40 -18.61
C ASP A 255 15.25 25.93 -17.19
N PHE A 256 14.17 26.06 -16.42
CA PHE A 256 14.22 26.50 -15.03
C PHE A 256 13.97 25.34 -14.07
N ILE A 257 14.76 25.25 -13.01
CA ILE A 257 14.41 24.50 -11.80
C ILE A 257 13.86 25.50 -10.79
N VAL A 258 12.67 25.21 -10.26
CA VAL A 258 12.03 26.03 -9.24
C VAL A 258 11.82 25.18 -8.00
N SER A 259 12.34 25.65 -6.86
CA SER A 259 12.06 25.08 -5.54
C SER A 259 11.16 26.04 -4.78
N LEU A 260 10.03 25.56 -4.27
CA LEU A 260 9.06 26.32 -3.48
C LEU A 260 8.84 25.64 -2.14
N PHE A 261 8.73 26.43 -1.07
CA PHE A 261 8.48 25.97 0.28
C PHE A 261 7.43 26.86 0.94
N LEU A 262 6.36 26.25 1.45
CA LEU A 262 5.46 26.86 2.43
C LEU A 262 6.08 26.67 3.81
N ILE A 263 6.33 27.78 4.52
CA ILE A 263 7.02 27.79 5.81
C ILE A 263 6.11 28.37 6.88
N ASN A 264 5.99 27.66 8.00
CA ASN A 264 5.37 28.16 9.22
C ASN A 264 6.44 28.79 10.12
N GLY A 265 6.74 30.07 9.92
CA GLY A 265 7.73 30.82 10.72
C GLY A 265 7.22 31.27 12.09
N GLN A 266 6.02 30.86 12.51
CA GLN A 266 5.42 31.31 13.76
C GLN A 266 6.17 30.82 15.00
N ARG A 267 5.89 31.47 16.13
CA ARG A 267 6.34 31.03 17.46
C ARG A 267 5.20 30.40 18.26
N GLU A 268 5.45 29.21 18.79
CA GLU A 268 4.43 28.45 19.52
C GLU A 268 4.01 29.13 20.83
N THR A 269 2.70 29.22 21.07
CA THR A 269 2.14 29.83 22.29
C THR A 269 2.05 28.84 23.46
N LYS A 270 2.02 29.32 24.73
CA LYS A 270 1.95 28.45 25.93
C LYS A 270 0.62 27.70 26.04
N GLU A 271 -0.50 28.40 25.87
CA GLU A 271 -1.84 27.88 26.23
C GLU A 271 -2.61 27.31 25.03
N LYS A 272 -2.30 27.75 23.81
CA LYS A 272 -3.07 27.43 22.61
C LYS A 272 -2.15 27.06 21.44
N ARG A 273 -1.40 25.98 21.63
CA ARG A 273 -0.40 25.50 20.67
C ARG A 273 -1.00 25.36 19.26
N ASP A 274 -2.14 24.70 19.15
CA ASP A 274 -2.81 24.44 17.87
C ASP A 274 -3.23 25.71 17.10
N GLU A 275 -3.41 26.87 17.75
CA GLU A 275 -3.68 28.12 17.03
C GLU A 275 -2.49 28.62 16.20
N THR A 276 -1.29 28.08 16.44
CA THR A 276 -0.07 28.43 15.67
C THR A 276 0.36 27.37 14.67
N TRP A 277 -0.35 26.25 14.61
CA TRP A 277 -0.07 25.15 13.69
C TRP A 277 -0.90 25.29 12.42
N LEU A 278 -0.33 24.86 11.28
CA LEU A 278 -1.06 24.82 10.02
C LEU A 278 -1.53 23.39 9.78
N PHE A 279 -2.83 23.19 9.62
CA PHE A 279 -3.42 21.89 9.34
C PHE A 279 -3.77 21.80 7.86
N GLN A 280 -3.69 20.61 7.26
CA GLN A 280 -4.05 20.37 5.85
C GLN A 280 -3.45 21.40 4.88
N PRO A 281 -2.12 21.61 4.92
CA PRO A 281 -1.49 22.61 4.07
C PRO A 281 -1.72 22.29 2.60
N GLU A 282 -1.93 23.34 1.84
CA GLU A 282 -2.08 23.32 0.39
C GLU A 282 -0.97 24.16 -0.24
N LEU A 283 -0.35 23.60 -1.27
CA LEU A 283 0.59 24.30 -2.13
C LEU A 283 0.40 23.76 -3.54
N ARG A 284 -0.04 24.63 -4.45
CA ARG A 284 -0.31 24.31 -5.86
C ARG A 284 0.38 25.34 -6.76
N VAL A 285 0.83 24.90 -7.91
CA VAL A 285 1.54 25.74 -8.87
C VAL A 285 0.96 25.53 -10.27
N LYS A 286 0.72 26.64 -10.96
CA LYS A 286 0.23 26.69 -12.35
C LYS A 286 1.04 27.68 -13.17
N SER A 287 0.92 27.58 -14.49
CA SER A 287 1.27 28.67 -15.38
C SER A 287 0.40 29.89 -15.08
N ALA A 288 1.01 31.07 -14.98
CA ALA A 288 0.24 32.32 -14.95
C ALA A 288 -0.32 32.69 -16.35
N ASP A 289 0.19 32.04 -17.41
CA ASP A 289 -0.29 32.25 -18.77
C ASP A 289 -1.26 31.13 -19.18
N SER A 290 -2.54 31.49 -19.24
CA SER A 290 -3.61 30.58 -19.68
C SER A 290 -3.44 30.04 -21.11
N GLN A 291 -2.67 30.71 -21.97
CA GLN A 291 -2.39 30.25 -23.35
C GLN A 291 -1.33 29.15 -23.38
N HIS A 292 -0.51 29.06 -22.33
CA HIS A 292 0.55 28.06 -22.17
C HIS A 292 0.40 27.37 -20.81
N PRO A 293 -0.59 26.48 -20.63
CA PRO A 293 -0.84 25.85 -19.33
C PRO A 293 0.15 24.73 -18.99
N ASP A 294 0.72 24.05 -19.97
CA ASP A 294 1.49 22.81 -19.82
C ASP A 294 3.00 23.05 -19.59
N ILE A 295 3.38 23.99 -18.74
CA ILE A 295 4.79 24.45 -18.61
C ILE A 295 5.72 23.49 -17.86
N PHE A 296 5.19 22.52 -17.13
CA PHE A 296 5.99 21.62 -16.30
C PHE A 296 6.56 20.48 -17.14
N LEU A 297 7.86 20.27 -17.02
CA LEU A 297 8.63 19.30 -17.80
C LEU A 297 9.10 18.13 -16.95
N LYS A 298 9.38 17.00 -17.61
CA LYS A 298 10.13 15.89 -17.01
C LYS A 298 11.45 16.39 -16.43
N ARG A 299 11.76 15.97 -15.21
CA ARG A 299 13.06 16.22 -14.61
C ARG A 299 14.13 15.39 -15.32
N HIS A 300 14.92 16.06 -16.16
CA HIS A 300 16.13 15.48 -16.74
C HIS A 300 17.26 15.56 -15.73
N GLN A 301 17.25 14.68 -14.72
CA GLN A 301 18.49 14.38 -14.03
C GLN A 301 19.12 13.17 -14.71
N PRO A 302 20.15 13.35 -15.56
CA PRO A 302 21.14 12.31 -15.64
C PRO A 302 21.62 12.16 -14.20
N ARG A 303 21.29 11.03 -13.54
CA ARG A 303 22.06 10.57 -12.38
C ARG A 303 23.53 10.75 -12.76
N SER A 304 24.40 11.13 -11.83
CA SER A 304 25.83 11.27 -12.14
C SER A 304 26.42 9.88 -12.46
N LEU A 305 26.09 9.39 -13.64
CA LEU A 305 26.26 8.04 -14.14
C LEU A 305 27.75 7.76 -14.42
N GLY A 306 28.57 8.81 -14.54
CA GLY A 306 30.00 8.70 -14.83
C GLY A 306 30.86 8.14 -13.68
N LYS A 307 30.29 7.88 -12.49
CA LYS A 307 31.00 7.27 -11.35
C LYS A 307 30.45 5.89 -10.95
N LEU A 308 29.45 5.38 -11.66
CA LEU A 308 28.85 4.08 -11.34
C LEU A 308 29.66 2.93 -11.97
N ASP A 309 29.56 1.76 -11.34
CA ASP A 309 30.03 0.51 -11.94
C ASP A 309 29.36 0.32 -13.32
N PRO A 310 30.09 -0.14 -14.36
CA PRO A 310 29.52 -0.38 -15.69
C PRO A 310 28.25 -1.23 -15.70
N VAL A 311 28.13 -2.23 -14.81
CA VAL A 311 26.93 -3.09 -14.72
C VAL A 311 25.73 -2.25 -14.24
N ILE A 312 25.90 -1.54 -13.13
CA ILE A 312 24.86 -0.66 -12.56
C ILE A 312 24.46 0.42 -13.56
N TYR A 313 25.44 1.00 -14.28
CA TYR A 313 25.18 1.97 -15.33
C TYR A 313 24.24 1.44 -16.41
N THR A 314 24.47 0.21 -16.88
CA THR A 314 23.62 -0.41 -17.90
C THR A 314 22.22 -0.74 -17.40
N GLU A 315 22.09 -1.14 -16.13
CA GLU A 315 20.79 -1.41 -15.51
C GLU A 315 19.98 -0.13 -15.34
N GLU A 316 20.58 0.94 -14.81
CA GLU A 316 19.91 2.24 -14.66
C GLU A 316 19.40 2.78 -15.99
N LYS A 317 20.19 2.66 -17.06
CA LYS A 317 19.73 3.06 -18.39
C LYS A 317 18.62 2.18 -18.93
N THR A 318 18.68 0.87 -18.68
CA THR A 318 17.62 -0.06 -19.08
C THR A 318 16.32 0.29 -18.35
N MET A 319 16.38 0.60 -17.06
CA MET A 319 15.23 1.07 -16.28
C MET A 319 14.72 2.41 -16.79
N ALA A 320 15.60 3.37 -17.05
CA ALA A 320 15.23 4.68 -17.61
C ALA A 320 14.53 4.54 -18.97
N MET A 321 14.94 3.59 -19.80
CA MET A 321 14.28 3.26 -21.06
C MET A 321 12.88 2.65 -20.84
N LEU A 322 12.75 1.64 -19.96
CA LEU A 322 11.48 0.97 -19.69
C LEU A 322 10.44 1.93 -19.11
N TYR A 323 10.85 2.76 -18.15
CA TYR A 323 10.02 3.72 -17.46
C TYR A 323 10.07 5.13 -18.07
N ARG A 324 10.54 5.29 -19.32
CA ARG A 324 10.75 6.63 -19.93
C ARG A 324 9.50 7.51 -19.96
N LYS A 325 8.32 6.89 -20.08
CA LYS A 325 7.00 7.53 -20.06
C LYS A 325 6.41 7.70 -18.66
N GLN A 326 7.00 7.07 -17.66
CA GLN A 326 6.69 7.35 -16.25
C GLN A 326 7.51 8.57 -15.86
N VAL A 327 6.85 9.73 -15.88
CA VAL A 327 7.51 11.02 -15.77
C VAL A 327 7.48 11.54 -14.34
N GLU A 328 8.67 11.83 -13.82
CA GLU A 328 8.84 12.57 -12.58
C GLU A 328 8.88 14.07 -12.90
N PHE A 329 7.81 14.79 -12.54
CA PHE A 329 7.70 16.24 -12.74
C PHE A 329 8.31 17.04 -11.60
N ALA A 330 8.26 16.50 -10.38
CA ALA A 330 8.63 17.20 -9.17
C ALA A 330 9.11 16.23 -8.09
N ILE A 331 10.02 16.69 -7.25
CA ILE A 331 10.35 16.07 -5.97
C ILE A 331 9.68 16.87 -4.88
N GLY A 332 8.95 16.20 -4.00
CA GLY A 332 8.43 16.82 -2.80
C GLY A 332 9.43 16.79 -1.65
N HIS A 333 9.41 17.83 -0.82
CA HIS A 333 10.25 17.99 0.36
C HIS A 333 9.37 17.92 1.60
N GLY A 334 9.51 16.84 2.36
CA GLY A 334 8.64 16.54 3.51
C GLY A 334 7.21 16.13 3.14
N VAL A 335 6.84 16.13 1.85
CA VAL A 335 5.50 15.80 1.35
C VAL A 335 5.61 15.19 -0.05
N SER A 336 4.60 14.47 -0.53
CA SER A 336 4.56 14.01 -1.92
C SER A 336 3.99 15.09 -2.86
N VAL A 337 4.20 14.94 -4.17
CA VAL A 337 3.67 15.87 -5.18
C VAL A 337 2.85 15.10 -6.21
N HIS A 338 1.63 15.56 -6.43
CA HIS A 338 0.76 15.07 -7.48
C HIS A 338 0.79 16.02 -8.68
N ALA A 339 0.97 15.46 -9.87
CA ALA A 339 1.03 16.19 -11.12
C ALA A 339 -0.21 15.89 -11.98
N LYS A 340 -0.95 16.94 -12.33
CA LYS A 340 -2.04 16.84 -13.30
C LYS A 340 -1.46 16.96 -14.70
N THR A 341 -1.42 15.86 -15.44
CA THR A 341 -0.88 15.80 -16.80
C THR A 341 -1.77 16.52 -17.81
N ALA A 342 -1.17 16.97 -18.92
CA ALA A 342 -1.89 17.61 -20.00
C ALA A 342 -2.70 16.56 -20.81
N SER A 343 -3.92 16.89 -21.25
CA SER A 343 -4.80 15.93 -21.93
C SER A 343 -4.26 15.34 -23.25
N ARG A 344 -3.21 15.95 -23.82
CA ARG A 344 -2.59 15.51 -25.09
C ARG A 344 -1.25 14.81 -24.89
N THR A 345 -0.63 14.89 -23.72
CA THR A 345 0.68 14.29 -23.45
C THR A 345 0.88 14.03 -21.96
N GLU A 346 1.36 12.83 -21.64
CA GLU A 346 1.74 12.43 -20.28
C GLU A 346 3.11 12.97 -19.87
N GLU A 347 3.84 13.61 -20.79
CA GLU A 347 5.21 14.13 -20.57
C GLU A 347 5.24 15.59 -20.11
N ARG A 348 4.08 16.25 -20.07
CA ARG A 348 3.91 17.62 -19.57
C ARG A 348 2.77 17.68 -18.56
N ALA A 349 2.93 18.51 -17.54
CA ALA A 349 1.88 18.76 -16.55
C ALA A 349 1.37 20.20 -16.63
N VAL A 350 0.11 20.39 -16.23
CA VAL A 350 -0.58 21.69 -16.19
C VAL A 350 -0.68 22.26 -14.77
N GLU A 351 -0.61 21.40 -13.77
CA GLU A 351 -0.70 21.76 -12.36
C GLU A 351 0.12 20.78 -11.53
N LEU A 352 0.90 21.31 -10.60
CA LEU A 352 1.58 20.55 -9.56
C LEU A 352 0.97 20.91 -8.21
N SER A 353 0.72 19.92 -7.36
CA SER A 353 0.12 20.11 -6.05
C SER A 353 0.76 19.18 -5.04
N ILE A 354 0.96 19.62 -3.80
CA ILE A 354 1.37 18.71 -2.73
C ILE A 354 0.26 17.70 -2.42
N SER A 355 0.64 16.49 -2.04
CA SER A 355 -0.25 15.43 -1.59
C SER A 355 0.35 14.80 -0.34
N VAL A 356 -0.36 14.91 0.78
CA VAL A 356 0.09 14.35 2.07
C VAL A 356 -0.10 12.85 2.08
N ILE A 357 -1.23 12.36 1.55
CA ILE A 357 -1.54 10.95 1.39
C ILE A 357 -1.67 10.67 -0.11
N PRO A 358 -0.59 10.22 -0.79
CA PRO A 358 -0.65 9.92 -2.22
C PRO A 358 -1.47 8.66 -2.48
N THR A 359 -2.20 8.64 -3.59
CA THR A 359 -3.04 7.51 -4.01
C THR A 359 -2.68 7.10 -5.43
N TYR A 360 -2.67 5.78 -5.69
CA TYR A 360 -2.32 5.22 -6.99
C TYR A 360 -3.14 3.96 -7.28
N GLU A 361 -3.52 3.78 -8.54
CA GLU A 361 -4.22 2.59 -9.01
C GLU A 361 -3.27 1.68 -9.81
N VAL A 362 -3.12 0.44 -9.33
CA VAL A 362 -2.31 -0.57 -10.01
C VAL A 362 -3.23 -1.40 -10.92
N PRO A 363 -3.04 -1.37 -12.25
CA PRO A 363 -3.87 -2.14 -13.17
C PRO A 363 -3.59 -3.64 -13.04
N LYS A 364 -4.62 -4.46 -13.29
CA LYS A 364 -4.50 -5.92 -13.32
C LYS A 364 -3.87 -6.37 -14.64
N THR A 365 -2.94 -7.33 -14.56
CA THR A 365 -2.35 -7.98 -15.74
C THR A 365 -3.21 -9.17 -16.18
N SER A 366 -3.64 -9.20 -17.45
CA SER A 366 -4.34 -10.33 -18.08
C SER A 366 -3.59 -10.84 -19.32
N PRO A 367 -3.70 -12.13 -19.67
CA PRO A 367 -3.13 -12.65 -20.91
C PRO A 367 -3.85 -12.06 -22.14
N PRO A 368 -3.14 -11.86 -23.25
CA PRO A 368 -3.74 -11.32 -24.46
C PRO A 368 -4.76 -12.30 -25.07
N GLN A 369 -5.78 -11.75 -25.71
CA GLN A 369 -6.82 -12.50 -26.42
C GLN A 369 -6.61 -12.43 -27.95
N VAL A 370 -7.32 -13.27 -28.71
CA VAL A 370 -7.16 -13.38 -30.18
C VAL A 370 -7.66 -12.14 -30.92
N ASP A 371 -8.61 -11.41 -30.34
CA ASP A 371 -9.08 -10.10 -30.83
C ASP A 371 -8.01 -9.02 -30.67
N GLU A 372 -7.16 -9.10 -29.64
CA GLU A 372 -6.03 -8.19 -29.43
C GLU A 372 -4.81 -8.57 -30.27
N ILE A 373 -4.53 -9.88 -30.41
CA ILE A 373 -3.41 -10.42 -31.19
C ILE A 373 -3.93 -11.53 -32.12
N PRO A 374 -4.30 -11.19 -33.37
CA PRO A 374 -4.84 -12.14 -34.34
C PRO A 374 -3.89 -13.30 -34.68
N GLU A 375 -2.57 -13.11 -34.55
CA GLU A 375 -1.56 -14.14 -34.78
C GLU A 375 -1.64 -15.31 -33.77
N LEU A 376 -2.35 -15.13 -32.66
CA LEU A 376 -2.66 -16.22 -31.72
C LEU A 376 -3.79 -17.13 -32.22
N ALA A 377 -4.44 -16.82 -33.34
CA ALA A 377 -5.46 -17.68 -33.92
C ALA A 377 -4.91 -19.08 -34.23
N GLY A 378 -5.63 -20.10 -33.77
CA GLY A 378 -5.22 -21.50 -33.89
C GLY A 378 -4.22 -21.97 -32.84
N LEU A 379 -3.81 -21.11 -31.89
CA LEU A 379 -3.00 -21.54 -30.76
C LEU A 379 -3.80 -22.48 -29.85
N VAL A 380 -3.31 -23.71 -29.68
CA VAL A 380 -3.90 -24.67 -28.74
C VAL A 380 -3.25 -24.48 -27.38
N LEU A 381 -4.03 -23.98 -26.43
CA LEU A 381 -3.65 -23.88 -25.02
C LEU A 381 -4.29 -25.00 -24.18
N ASP A 382 -5.19 -25.78 -24.76
CA ASP A 382 -5.91 -26.87 -24.10
C ASP A 382 -4.96 -28.00 -23.71
N MET A 383 -4.90 -28.28 -22.41
CA MET A 383 -4.03 -29.30 -21.84
C MET A 383 -4.40 -30.72 -22.31
N GLN A 384 -5.69 -31.03 -22.45
CA GLN A 384 -6.15 -32.33 -22.91
C GLN A 384 -5.75 -32.56 -24.37
N GLU A 385 -6.00 -31.58 -25.23
CA GLU A 385 -5.65 -31.68 -26.63
C GLU A 385 -4.15 -31.87 -26.83
N LEU A 386 -3.32 -31.10 -26.11
CA LEU A 386 -1.86 -31.23 -26.11
C LEU A 386 -1.40 -32.61 -25.60
N SER A 387 -2.10 -33.21 -24.64
CA SER A 387 -1.75 -34.53 -24.11
C SER A 387 -1.93 -35.68 -25.12
N THR A 388 -2.82 -35.52 -26.09
CA THR A 388 -3.09 -36.53 -27.13
C THR A 388 -2.44 -36.20 -28.48
N THR A 389 -1.74 -35.07 -28.57
CA THR A 389 -1.15 -34.61 -29.83
C THR A 389 0.03 -35.49 -30.24
N ALA A 390 0.01 -35.92 -31.50
CA ALA A 390 1.10 -36.70 -32.08
C ALA A 390 2.38 -35.85 -32.18
N THR A 391 3.55 -36.48 -32.01
CA THR A 391 4.86 -35.82 -32.00
C THR A 391 5.06 -34.86 -33.20
N GLY A 392 4.67 -35.25 -34.41
CA GLY A 392 4.80 -34.42 -35.60
C GLY A 392 3.83 -33.23 -35.70
N ASP A 393 2.79 -33.18 -34.86
CA ASP A 393 1.69 -32.22 -34.97
C ASP A 393 1.77 -31.07 -33.94
N PHE A 394 2.68 -31.15 -32.96
CA PHE A 394 2.88 -30.08 -31.97
C PHE A 394 3.17 -28.71 -32.61
N ALA A 395 3.92 -28.69 -33.72
CA ALA A 395 4.22 -27.44 -34.40
C ALA A 395 2.96 -26.77 -34.96
N ASN A 396 2.01 -27.51 -35.52
CA ASN A 396 0.78 -26.91 -36.04
C ASN A 396 -0.02 -26.20 -34.94
N LYS A 397 0.05 -26.74 -33.71
CA LYS A 397 -0.73 -26.27 -32.56
C LYS A 397 -0.07 -25.14 -31.77
N ILE A 398 1.26 -25.13 -31.69
CA ILE A 398 2.03 -24.22 -30.81
C ILE A 398 2.71 -23.10 -31.61
N SER A 399 3.01 -23.29 -32.90
CA SER A 399 3.67 -22.27 -33.74
C SER A 399 2.99 -20.89 -33.74
N PRO A 400 1.66 -20.74 -33.59
CA PRO A 400 1.04 -19.42 -33.46
C PRO A 400 1.63 -18.58 -32.31
N LEU A 401 1.98 -19.20 -31.17
CA LEU A 401 2.62 -18.50 -30.04
C LEU A 401 3.98 -17.92 -30.42
N ILE A 402 4.81 -18.72 -31.11
CA ILE A 402 6.15 -18.33 -31.56
C ILE A 402 6.05 -17.26 -32.65
N THR A 403 5.10 -17.42 -33.58
CA THR A 403 4.84 -16.46 -34.66
C THR A 403 4.38 -15.11 -34.09
N ALA A 404 3.43 -15.12 -33.16
CA ALA A 404 2.97 -13.91 -32.48
C ALA A 404 4.11 -13.21 -31.73
N TYR A 405 4.92 -13.95 -30.97
CA TYR A 405 6.06 -13.36 -30.25
C TYR A 405 7.13 -12.81 -31.20
N GLN A 406 7.43 -13.51 -32.30
CA GLN A 406 8.33 -13.02 -33.35
C GLN A 406 7.79 -11.76 -34.03
N SER A 407 6.50 -11.72 -34.36
CA SER A 407 5.82 -10.55 -34.93
C SER A 407 5.97 -9.36 -33.99
N TRP A 408 5.67 -9.56 -32.70
CA TRP A 408 5.83 -8.54 -31.67
C TRP A 408 7.28 -8.05 -31.54
N ILE A 409 8.27 -8.94 -31.55
CA ILE A 409 9.70 -8.58 -31.55
C ILE A 409 10.05 -7.72 -32.77
N ASN A 410 9.55 -8.09 -33.95
CA ASN A 410 9.78 -7.33 -35.18
C ASN A 410 9.16 -5.92 -35.10
N THR A 411 7.94 -5.81 -34.56
CA THR A 411 7.30 -4.51 -34.30
C THR A 411 8.11 -3.68 -33.31
N GLN A 412 8.61 -4.27 -32.21
CA GLN A 412 9.46 -3.55 -31.26
C GLN A 412 10.80 -3.12 -31.88
N LYS A 413 11.37 -3.94 -32.77
CA LYS A 413 12.60 -3.63 -33.49
C LYS A 413 12.42 -2.44 -34.44
N GLN A 414 11.28 -2.37 -35.13
CA GLN A 414 10.92 -1.22 -35.98
C GLN A 414 10.75 0.07 -35.16
N ARG A 415 10.23 -0.03 -33.92
CA ARG A 415 10.08 1.12 -33.03
C ARG A 415 11.42 1.76 -32.63
N ILE A 416 12.51 1.00 -32.55
CA ILE A 416 13.84 1.56 -32.20
C ILE A 416 14.24 2.66 -33.17
N SER A 417 13.93 2.50 -34.46
CA SER A 417 14.27 3.47 -35.50
C SER A 417 13.25 4.61 -35.65
N ASP A 418 12.10 4.53 -34.98
CA ASP A 418 11.05 5.55 -35.04
C ASP A 418 11.31 6.64 -33.97
N PRO A 419 11.62 7.90 -34.38
CA PRO A 419 11.85 8.99 -33.44
C PRO A 419 10.65 9.29 -32.54
N ALA A 420 9.42 8.96 -32.96
CA ALA A 420 8.20 9.23 -32.18
C ALA A 420 8.07 8.34 -30.92
N THR A 421 8.90 7.30 -30.78
CA THR A 421 8.80 6.33 -29.68
C THR A 421 9.63 6.71 -28.44
N GLY A 422 10.43 7.77 -28.54
CA GLY A 422 11.27 8.29 -27.46
C GLY A 422 12.46 7.37 -27.11
N LEU A 423 12.96 6.59 -28.07
CA LEU A 423 14.05 5.62 -27.85
C LEU A 423 15.42 6.08 -28.35
N THR A 424 15.53 7.27 -28.94
CA THR A 424 16.77 7.77 -29.56
C THR A 424 17.97 7.78 -28.59
N ASP A 425 17.75 8.14 -27.32
CA ASP A 425 18.82 8.17 -26.30
C ASP A 425 19.14 6.78 -25.71
N TYR A 426 18.34 5.76 -26.04
CA TYR A 426 18.38 4.42 -25.45
C TYR A 426 18.53 3.32 -26.51
N GLU A 427 19.01 3.65 -27.71
CA GLU A 427 19.07 2.69 -28.82
C GLU A 427 19.89 1.44 -28.50
N ASN A 428 20.99 1.60 -27.75
CA ASN A 428 21.87 0.48 -27.41
C ASN A 428 21.16 -0.47 -26.44
N GLU A 429 20.55 0.07 -25.40
CA GLU A 429 19.80 -0.69 -24.39
C GLU A 429 18.58 -1.37 -25.02
N ALA A 430 17.89 -0.68 -25.94
CA ALA A 430 16.80 -1.25 -26.70
C ALA A 430 17.26 -2.42 -27.59
N LYS A 431 18.40 -2.28 -28.29
CA LYS A 431 19.01 -3.35 -29.09
C LYS A 431 19.38 -4.55 -28.21
N THR A 432 19.97 -4.33 -27.04
CA THR A 432 20.29 -5.41 -26.08
C THR A 432 19.03 -6.10 -25.56
N ALA A 433 17.97 -5.36 -25.24
CA ALA A 433 16.70 -5.95 -24.81
C ALA A 433 16.06 -6.80 -25.92
N ILE A 434 16.10 -6.33 -27.17
CA ILE A 434 15.65 -7.12 -28.33
C ILE A 434 16.50 -8.36 -28.54
N GLN A 435 17.83 -8.28 -28.39
CA GLN A 435 18.71 -9.45 -28.47
C GLN A 435 18.33 -10.51 -27.42
N LYS A 436 18.03 -10.10 -26.18
CA LYS A 436 17.54 -11.01 -25.13
C LYS A 436 16.19 -11.64 -25.51
N CYS A 437 15.27 -10.87 -26.11
CA CYS A 437 14.00 -11.39 -26.61
C CYS A 437 14.20 -12.39 -27.76
N GLU A 438 15.10 -12.11 -28.70
CA GLU A 438 15.45 -13.00 -29.82
C GLU A 438 16.11 -14.29 -29.31
N GLN A 439 17.00 -14.21 -28.31
CA GLN A 439 17.56 -15.39 -27.64
C GLN A 439 16.48 -16.24 -26.96
N THR A 440 15.57 -15.60 -26.21
CA THR A 440 14.43 -16.26 -25.56
C THR A 440 13.54 -16.97 -26.58
N LEU A 441 13.21 -16.28 -27.69
CA LEU A 441 12.43 -16.84 -28.79
C LEU A 441 13.13 -18.06 -29.42
N ASN A 442 14.45 -18.00 -29.59
CA ASN A 442 15.22 -19.13 -30.11
C ASN A 442 15.21 -20.33 -29.17
N ARG A 443 15.33 -20.13 -27.85
CA ARG A 443 15.18 -21.19 -26.85
C ARG A 443 13.79 -21.83 -26.89
N ILE A 444 12.73 -21.02 -27.01
CA ILE A 444 11.35 -21.53 -27.17
C ILE A 444 11.20 -22.34 -28.47
N ARG A 445 11.78 -21.87 -29.58
CA ARG A 445 11.79 -22.60 -30.86
C ARG A 445 12.55 -23.92 -30.79
N GLU A 446 13.67 -23.94 -30.10
CA GLU A 446 14.44 -25.16 -29.86
C GLU A 446 13.60 -26.17 -29.07
N GLY A 447 12.89 -25.71 -28.04
CA GLY A 447 11.92 -26.53 -27.31
C GLY A 447 10.83 -27.13 -28.21
N LEU A 448 10.24 -26.33 -29.10
CA LEU A 448 9.25 -26.83 -30.06
C LEU A 448 9.86 -27.82 -31.06
N THR A 449 11.06 -27.55 -31.55
CA THR A 449 11.77 -28.43 -32.50
C THR A 449 12.08 -29.77 -31.84
N LEU A 450 12.52 -29.76 -30.58
CA LEU A 450 12.78 -30.97 -29.80
C LEU A 450 11.52 -31.84 -29.67
N LEU A 451 10.35 -31.23 -29.44
CA LEU A 451 9.08 -31.95 -29.38
C LEU A 451 8.69 -32.62 -30.70
N GLN A 452 9.26 -32.21 -31.83
CA GLN A 452 9.02 -32.84 -33.13
C GLN A 452 10.02 -33.97 -33.43
N THR A 453 11.25 -33.86 -32.93
CA THR A 453 12.34 -34.77 -33.28
C THR A 453 12.57 -35.87 -32.26
N ASP A 454 12.33 -35.60 -30.98
CA ASP A 454 12.59 -36.54 -29.87
C ASP A 454 11.27 -37.06 -29.28
N GLU A 455 11.04 -38.35 -29.47
CA GLU A 455 9.83 -39.02 -28.99
C GLU A 455 9.73 -39.05 -27.46
N LYS A 456 10.85 -39.16 -26.74
CA LYS A 456 10.86 -39.17 -25.27
C LYS A 456 10.53 -37.80 -24.70
N ALA A 457 11.05 -36.74 -25.31
CA ALA A 457 10.70 -35.38 -24.93
C ALA A 457 9.20 -35.11 -25.18
N ALA A 458 8.69 -35.57 -26.33
CA ALA A 458 7.27 -35.49 -26.66
C ALA A 458 6.38 -36.29 -25.70
N ASP A 459 6.80 -37.50 -25.31
CA ASP A 459 6.10 -38.33 -24.31
C ASP A 459 6.06 -37.64 -22.94
N ALA A 460 7.19 -37.09 -22.49
CA ALA A 460 7.26 -36.35 -21.23
C ALA A 460 6.35 -35.11 -21.26
N PHE A 461 6.32 -34.38 -22.38
CA PHE A 461 5.44 -33.23 -22.57
C PHE A 461 3.96 -33.63 -22.58
N ARG A 462 3.58 -34.72 -23.26
CA ARG A 462 2.22 -35.28 -23.22
C ARG A 462 1.82 -35.67 -21.80
N PHE A 463 2.70 -36.37 -21.09
CA PHE A 463 2.48 -36.81 -19.72
C PHE A 463 2.29 -35.63 -18.77
N MET A 464 3.12 -34.60 -18.88
CA MET A 464 2.96 -33.35 -18.11
C MET A 464 1.59 -32.72 -18.38
N ASN A 465 1.20 -32.57 -19.66
CA ASN A 465 -0.10 -32.01 -20.02
C ASN A 465 -1.27 -32.86 -19.48
N GLN A 466 -1.16 -34.19 -19.56
CA GLN A 466 -2.15 -35.10 -19.02
C GLN A 466 -2.27 -34.97 -17.49
N ALA A 467 -1.14 -34.94 -16.78
CA ALA A 467 -1.11 -34.80 -15.32
C ALA A 467 -1.73 -33.47 -14.87
N MET A 468 -1.36 -32.37 -15.52
CA MET A 468 -1.89 -31.03 -15.23
C MET A 468 -3.38 -30.91 -15.57
N TYR A 469 -3.80 -31.49 -16.69
CA TYR A 469 -5.21 -31.60 -17.07
C TYR A 469 -6.01 -32.35 -16.01
N LEU A 470 -5.58 -33.56 -15.62
CA LEU A 470 -6.25 -34.38 -14.61
C LEU A 470 -6.30 -33.67 -13.26
N GLN A 471 -5.19 -33.06 -12.84
CA GLN A 471 -5.14 -32.25 -11.62
C GLN A 471 -6.19 -31.14 -11.68
N ARG A 472 -6.27 -30.40 -12.79
CA ARG A 472 -7.20 -29.27 -12.92
C ARG A 472 -8.65 -29.71 -12.96
N VAL A 473 -8.99 -30.75 -13.73
CA VAL A 473 -10.35 -31.33 -13.78
C VAL A 473 -10.77 -31.81 -12.39
N HIS A 474 -9.92 -32.55 -11.67
CA HIS A 474 -10.23 -33.02 -10.33
C HIS A 474 -10.30 -31.88 -9.31
N SER A 475 -9.50 -30.82 -9.47
CA SER A 475 -9.60 -29.63 -8.64
C SER A 475 -10.94 -28.93 -8.82
N ILE A 476 -11.39 -28.74 -10.07
CA ILE A 476 -12.69 -28.13 -10.38
C ILE A 476 -13.83 -29.05 -9.92
N TYR A 477 -13.73 -30.36 -10.10
CA TYR A 477 -14.72 -31.31 -9.61
C TYR A 477 -14.84 -31.25 -8.10
N SER A 478 -13.71 -31.32 -7.39
CA SER A 478 -13.68 -31.20 -5.93
C SER A 478 -14.27 -29.86 -5.47
N GLU A 479 -13.96 -28.78 -6.17
CA GLU A 479 -14.54 -27.46 -5.91
C GLU A 479 -16.06 -27.44 -6.13
N GLN A 480 -16.57 -28.03 -7.21
CA GLN A 480 -18.01 -28.08 -7.49
C GLN A 480 -18.79 -28.96 -6.52
N ILE A 481 -18.24 -30.12 -6.14
CA ILE A 481 -18.83 -31.01 -5.15
C ILE A 481 -18.91 -30.30 -3.79
N ARG A 482 -17.83 -29.65 -3.34
CA ARG A 482 -17.83 -28.85 -2.11
C ARG A 482 -18.83 -27.68 -2.16
N GLN A 483 -19.03 -27.10 -3.35
CA GLN A 483 -20.08 -26.10 -3.59
C GLN A 483 -21.50 -26.70 -3.66
N ASN A 484 -21.71 -27.96 -3.29
CA ASN A 484 -22.99 -28.67 -3.33
C ASN A 484 -23.65 -28.68 -4.71
N LYS A 485 -22.84 -28.61 -5.79
CA LYS A 485 -23.34 -28.73 -7.16
C LYS A 485 -23.28 -30.18 -7.59
N THR A 486 -24.25 -30.60 -8.39
CA THR A 486 -24.15 -31.85 -9.16
C THR A 486 -23.03 -31.67 -10.19
N ALA A 487 -21.85 -32.14 -9.85
CA ALA A 487 -20.67 -32.09 -10.69
C ALA A 487 -20.57 -33.39 -11.48
N ASP A 488 -20.44 -33.28 -12.80
CA ASP A 488 -20.10 -34.41 -13.66
C ASP A 488 -18.68 -34.22 -14.17
N LEU A 489 -17.79 -35.17 -13.85
CA LEU A 489 -16.41 -35.18 -14.34
C LEU A 489 -16.35 -35.07 -15.86
N GLN A 490 -17.31 -35.65 -16.58
CA GLN A 490 -17.37 -35.57 -18.04
C GLN A 490 -17.69 -34.14 -18.50
N GLN A 491 -18.61 -33.45 -17.83
CA GLN A 491 -18.91 -32.05 -18.16
C GLN A 491 -17.76 -31.09 -17.81
N ILE A 492 -17.04 -31.34 -16.73
CA ILE A 492 -15.88 -30.53 -16.33
C ILE A 492 -14.71 -30.79 -17.28
N SER A 493 -14.53 -32.01 -17.75
CA SER A 493 -13.59 -32.33 -18.82
C SER A 493 -13.86 -31.48 -20.07
N LEU A 494 -15.12 -31.20 -20.40
CA LEU A 494 -15.50 -30.31 -21.52
C LEU A 494 -15.20 -28.81 -21.28
N SER A 495 -14.84 -28.41 -20.05
CA SER A 495 -14.46 -27.03 -19.72
C SER A 495 -13.09 -26.61 -20.26
N GLN A 496 -12.34 -27.56 -20.86
CA GLN A 496 -11.08 -27.32 -21.56
C GLN A 496 -10.06 -26.53 -20.72
N PRO A 497 -9.47 -27.12 -19.66
CA PRO A 497 -8.39 -26.48 -18.92
C PRO A 497 -7.27 -25.99 -19.84
N ARG A 498 -6.94 -24.70 -19.77
CA ARG A 498 -5.97 -24.05 -20.65
C ARG A 498 -4.76 -23.54 -19.90
N TRP A 499 -3.60 -23.62 -20.53
CA TRP A 499 -2.41 -22.89 -20.12
C TRP A 499 -2.58 -21.39 -20.38
N PHE A 500 -1.94 -20.55 -19.57
CA PHE A 500 -1.63 -19.20 -20.02
C PHE A 500 -0.48 -19.24 -21.04
N PRO A 501 -0.47 -18.37 -22.07
CA PRO A 501 0.57 -18.37 -23.10
C PRO A 501 2.00 -18.32 -22.54
N PHE A 502 2.23 -17.51 -21.50
CA PHE A 502 3.56 -17.40 -20.88
C PHE A 502 3.99 -18.68 -20.14
N GLN A 503 3.05 -19.44 -19.56
CA GLN A 503 3.36 -20.70 -18.89
C GLN A 503 3.83 -21.74 -19.91
N LEU A 504 3.13 -21.82 -21.05
CA LEU A 504 3.51 -22.71 -22.14
C LEU A 504 4.87 -22.31 -22.74
N ALA A 505 5.11 -21.01 -22.94
CA ALA A 505 6.41 -20.50 -23.39
C ALA A 505 7.53 -20.85 -22.41
N PHE A 506 7.29 -20.69 -21.10
CA PHE A 506 8.26 -21.04 -20.05
C PHE A 506 8.61 -22.53 -20.05
N ILE A 507 7.62 -23.41 -20.23
CA ILE A 507 7.85 -24.85 -20.34
C ILE A 507 8.73 -25.15 -21.56
N LEU A 508 8.36 -24.65 -22.74
CA LEU A 508 9.10 -24.87 -23.99
C LEU A 508 10.55 -24.39 -23.90
N LEU A 509 10.77 -23.23 -23.29
CA LEU A 509 12.09 -22.64 -23.10
C LEU A 509 13.03 -23.53 -22.25
N ASN A 510 12.50 -24.30 -21.30
CA ASN A 510 13.29 -25.14 -20.40
C ASN A 510 13.49 -26.58 -20.90
N LEU A 511 12.69 -27.05 -21.87
CA LEU A 511 12.76 -28.44 -22.34
C LEU A 511 14.15 -28.85 -22.87
N PRO A 512 14.85 -28.07 -23.71
CA PRO A 512 16.14 -28.47 -24.26
C PRO A 512 17.20 -28.71 -23.19
N SER A 513 17.32 -27.82 -22.21
CA SER A 513 18.31 -27.94 -21.14
C SER A 513 18.02 -29.12 -20.20
N ILE A 514 16.75 -29.41 -19.90
CA ILE A 514 16.36 -30.55 -19.06
C ILE A 514 16.66 -31.89 -19.75
N THR A 515 16.42 -31.98 -21.06
CA THR A 515 16.58 -33.23 -21.82
C THR A 515 18.04 -33.53 -22.22
N ASN A 516 18.85 -32.50 -22.50
CA ASN A 516 20.23 -32.69 -22.95
C ASN A 516 21.24 -32.31 -21.85
N LEU A 517 21.97 -33.30 -21.35
CA LEU A 517 23.00 -33.11 -20.30
C LEU A 517 24.18 -32.23 -20.74
N HIS A 518 24.40 -32.08 -22.06
CA HIS A 518 25.48 -31.28 -22.65
C HIS A 518 24.98 -29.98 -23.28
N HIS A 519 23.74 -29.57 -22.97
CA HIS A 519 23.18 -28.32 -23.47
C HIS A 519 24.02 -27.11 -22.99
N PRO A 520 24.23 -26.07 -23.81
CA PRO A 520 24.99 -24.87 -23.41
C PRO A 520 24.47 -24.18 -22.14
N ASP A 521 23.15 -24.15 -21.93
CA ASP A 521 22.54 -23.63 -20.70
C ASP A 521 22.94 -24.40 -19.42
N ARG A 522 23.49 -25.62 -19.55
CA ARG A 522 24.00 -26.45 -18.44
C ARG A 522 25.52 -26.43 -18.33
N SER A 523 26.14 -25.35 -18.81
CA SER A 523 27.59 -25.15 -18.85
C SER A 523 28.20 -24.92 -17.46
N HIS A 524 29.34 -24.22 -17.39
CA HIS A 524 30.07 -24.00 -16.15
C HIS A 524 29.18 -23.29 -15.11
N PRO A 525 29.31 -23.53 -13.80
CA PRO A 525 28.41 -22.96 -12.77
C PRO A 525 28.23 -21.43 -12.80
N GLN A 526 29.16 -20.70 -13.43
CA GLN A 526 29.09 -19.24 -13.57
C GLN A 526 28.24 -18.78 -14.77
N ASP A 527 28.05 -19.65 -15.77
CA ASP A 527 27.33 -19.38 -17.02
C ASP A 527 26.06 -20.23 -17.17
N ALA A 528 25.83 -21.17 -16.24
CA ALA A 528 24.66 -22.03 -16.22
C ALA A 528 23.39 -21.21 -15.97
N VAL A 529 22.34 -21.49 -16.73
CA VAL A 529 21.07 -20.77 -16.67
C VAL A 529 20.04 -21.61 -15.92
N ALA A 530 19.42 -21.02 -14.90
CA ALA A 530 18.29 -21.60 -14.18
C ALA A 530 17.12 -20.61 -14.19
N ASP A 531 16.10 -20.89 -14.99
CA ASP A 531 14.90 -20.07 -15.06
C ASP A 531 13.92 -20.45 -13.94
N LEU A 532 13.52 -19.49 -13.11
CA LEU A 532 12.59 -19.70 -11.98
C LEU A 532 11.29 -18.92 -12.20
N LEU A 533 10.16 -19.63 -12.10
CA LEU A 533 8.82 -19.04 -12.08
C LEU A 533 8.20 -19.25 -10.69
N TRP A 534 8.20 -18.21 -9.85
CA TRP A 534 7.72 -18.28 -8.47
C TRP A 534 6.62 -17.24 -8.19
N PHE A 535 5.52 -17.67 -7.58
CA PHE A 535 4.44 -16.80 -7.11
C PHE A 535 4.00 -17.23 -5.70
N PRO A 536 4.09 -16.37 -4.67
CA PRO A 536 3.54 -16.67 -3.36
C PRO A 536 2.00 -16.69 -3.42
N THR A 537 1.37 -17.65 -2.74
CA THR A 537 -0.10 -17.75 -2.65
C THR A 537 -0.67 -16.52 -1.96
N GLY A 538 -1.60 -15.81 -2.59
CA GLY A 538 -2.16 -14.56 -2.08
C GLY A 538 -1.21 -13.36 -2.11
N GLY A 539 0.10 -13.61 -2.16
CA GLY A 539 1.12 -12.59 -2.38
C GLY A 539 1.73 -11.94 -1.17
N TYR A 540 1.31 -12.36 0.00
CA TYR A 540 1.71 -11.81 1.28
C TYR A 540 1.98 -12.97 2.23
N ASN A 541 2.95 -12.80 3.11
CA ASN A 541 3.13 -13.75 4.19
C ASN A 541 1.96 -13.62 5.21
N ALA A 542 1.70 -14.68 6.00
CA ALA A 542 0.58 -14.69 6.94
C ALA A 542 0.71 -13.62 8.04
N ALA A 543 1.92 -13.27 8.45
CA ALA A 543 2.19 -12.29 9.50
C ALA A 543 1.97 -10.83 9.06
N SER A 544 2.00 -10.58 7.74
CA SER A 544 1.73 -9.28 7.10
C SER A 544 0.23 -8.97 6.98
N LEU A 545 -0.63 -10.01 7.04
CA LEU A 545 -2.08 -9.84 7.03
C LEU A 545 -2.57 -9.39 8.40
N LYS A 546 -3.47 -8.41 8.44
CA LYS A 546 -4.14 -7.91 9.64
C LYS A 546 -5.65 -8.00 9.47
N GLU A 547 -6.34 -8.25 10.57
CA GLU A 547 -7.80 -8.25 10.60
C GLU A 547 -8.34 -7.06 11.41
N ARG A 548 -9.56 -6.63 11.06
CA ARG A 548 -10.37 -5.75 11.89
C ARG A 548 -11.82 -6.22 11.89
N ILE A 549 -12.40 -6.36 13.09
CA ILE A 549 -13.74 -6.91 13.27
C ILE A 549 -14.73 -5.77 13.58
N TYR A 550 -15.76 -5.64 12.77
CA TYR A 550 -16.88 -4.70 12.97
C TYR A 550 -18.10 -5.49 13.43
N SER A 551 -18.56 -5.22 14.64
CA SER A 551 -19.75 -5.86 15.21
C SER A 551 -20.52 -4.86 16.08
N LYS A 552 -21.82 -4.69 15.82
CA LYS A 552 -22.75 -3.96 16.70
C LYS A 552 -23.96 -4.82 17.02
N ARG A 553 -24.50 -4.68 18.23
CA ARG A 553 -25.71 -5.38 18.63
C ARG A 553 -26.92 -4.81 17.88
N PRO A 554 -27.93 -5.61 17.51
CA PRO A 554 -29.10 -5.16 16.75
C PRO A 554 -29.94 -4.04 17.39
N GLN A 555 -29.70 -3.72 18.66
CA GLN A 555 -30.44 -2.70 19.42
C GLN A 555 -29.72 -1.35 19.47
N GLU A 556 -28.53 -1.26 18.88
CA GLU A 556 -27.69 -0.05 18.90
C GLU A 556 -27.98 0.86 17.70
N GLU A 557 -27.67 2.15 17.82
CA GLU A 557 -27.86 3.11 16.72
C GLU A 557 -26.88 2.82 15.56
N GLY A 558 -27.41 2.79 14.33
CA GLY A 558 -26.65 2.37 13.15
C GLY A 558 -26.31 0.87 13.13
N SER A 559 -27.08 0.05 13.85
CA SER A 559 -27.03 -1.41 13.84
C SER A 559 -28.22 -1.99 13.06
N PRO A 560 -28.23 -3.30 12.75
CA PRO A 560 -27.16 -4.28 12.99
C PRO A 560 -25.95 -4.09 12.05
N MET A 561 -24.73 -4.37 12.56
CA MET A 561 -23.49 -4.30 11.79
C MET A 561 -22.66 -5.56 12.03
N ALA A 562 -22.22 -6.20 10.95
CA ALA A 562 -21.28 -7.32 10.97
C ALA A 562 -20.35 -7.19 9.76
N GLY A 563 -19.04 -7.14 9.98
CA GLY A 563 -18.05 -7.03 8.91
C GLY A 563 -16.67 -7.42 9.38
N VAL A 564 -15.85 -7.92 8.46
CA VAL A 564 -14.43 -8.22 8.68
C VAL A 564 -13.65 -7.50 7.59
N LEU A 565 -12.64 -6.74 7.98
CA LEU A 565 -11.67 -6.13 7.07
C LEU A 565 -10.35 -6.88 7.20
N ILE A 566 -9.91 -7.53 6.13
CA ILE A 566 -8.56 -8.08 6.02
C ILE A 566 -7.74 -7.08 5.22
N TYR A 567 -6.64 -6.60 5.80
CA TYR A 567 -5.78 -5.59 5.20
C TYR A 567 -4.31 -5.93 5.45
N THR A 568 -3.43 -5.41 4.61
CA THR A 568 -1.98 -5.53 4.78
C THR A 568 -1.44 -4.18 5.18
N ALA A 569 -0.64 -4.14 6.24
CA ALA A 569 0.11 -2.96 6.65
C ALA A 569 1.55 -3.39 6.90
N ALA A 570 2.26 -3.66 5.80
CA ALA A 570 3.69 -3.91 5.80
C ALA A 570 4.39 -2.67 5.21
N PRO A 571 5.54 -2.25 5.77
CA PRO A 571 6.37 -1.20 5.19
C PRO A 571 7.06 -1.66 3.89
N ASP A 572 7.09 -2.96 3.63
CA ASP A 572 7.87 -3.58 2.55
C ASP A 572 7.05 -3.87 1.29
N SER A 573 7.76 -4.00 0.17
CA SER A 573 7.28 -4.25 -1.21
C SER A 573 6.61 -5.61 -1.44
N GLU A 574 6.14 -6.29 -0.38
CA GLU A 574 5.28 -7.45 -0.53
C GLU A 574 3.94 -6.98 -1.10
N GLY A 575 3.63 -7.39 -2.32
CA GLY A 575 2.37 -7.09 -2.97
C GLY A 575 2.25 -7.86 -4.28
N THR A 576 1.19 -8.67 -4.42
CA THR A 576 0.92 -9.32 -5.70
C THR A 576 -0.04 -8.53 -6.56
N LEU A 577 -0.04 -8.89 -7.85
CA LEU A 577 -0.96 -8.50 -8.92
C LEU A 577 -2.44 -8.89 -8.64
N GLY A 578 -2.93 -8.72 -7.41
CA GLY A 578 -4.30 -9.01 -6.99
C GLY A 578 -4.55 -10.42 -6.45
N GLY A 579 -3.52 -11.16 -6.01
CA GLY A 579 -3.67 -12.52 -5.48
C GLY A 579 -4.62 -12.59 -4.28
N LEU A 580 -4.36 -11.78 -3.25
CA LEU A 580 -5.21 -11.69 -2.06
C LEU A 580 -6.63 -11.22 -2.39
N VAL A 581 -6.76 -10.23 -3.27
CA VAL A 581 -8.07 -9.72 -3.73
C VAL A 581 -8.88 -10.83 -4.40
N SER A 582 -8.22 -11.69 -5.19
CA SER A 582 -8.89 -12.82 -5.84
C SER A 582 -9.38 -13.86 -4.82
N LEU A 583 -8.69 -14.05 -3.69
CA LEU A 583 -9.17 -14.93 -2.61
C LEU A 583 -10.43 -14.40 -1.93
N GLY A 584 -10.66 -13.09 -1.96
CA GLY A 584 -11.87 -12.44 -1.46
C GLY A 584 -13.11 -12.58 -2.35
N GLU A 585 -13.01 -13.17 -3.56
CA GLU A 585 -14.17 -13.44 -4.40
C GLU A 585 -15.18 -14.35 -3.67
N PRO A 586 -16.49 -14.05 -3.66
CA PRO A 586 -17.45 -14.72 -2.77
C PRO A 586 -17.41 -16.25 -2.77
N LYS A 587 -17.18 -16.86 -3.94
CA LYS A 587 -17.08 -18.33 -4.08
C LYS A 587 -15.79 -18.89 -3.46
N LYS A 588 -14.66 -18.22 -3.66
CA LYS A 588 -13.35 -18.62 -3.11
C LYS A 588 -13.30 -18.38 -1.62
N LEU A 589 -13.78 -17.21 -1.17
CA LEU A 589 -13.85 -16.89 0.25
C LEU A 589 -14.77 -17.86 1.00
N GLY A 590 -15.96 -18.14 0.46
CA GLY A 590 -16.87 -19.14 1.02
C GLY A 590 -16.19 -20.51 1.18
N TYR A 591 -15.50 -20.97 0.13
CA TYR A 591 -14.71 -22.21 0.19
C TYR A 591 -13.64 -22.20 1.30
N HIS A 592 -12.92 -21.09 1.47
CA HIS A 592 -11.91 -20.98 2.53
C HIS A 592 -12.54 -20.99 3.92
N ILE A 593 -13.71 -20.38 4.09
CA ILE A 593 -14.46 -20.42 5.34
C ILE A 593 -14.92 -21.84 5.66
N ASP A 594 -15.51 -22.55 4.69
CA ASP A 594 -15.98 -23.93 4.87
C ASP A 594 -14.81 -24.85 5.29
N GLN A 595 -13.67 -24.75 4.61
CA GLN A 595 -12.46 -25.50 4.96
C GLN A 595 -11.91 -25.14 6.34
N ALA A 596 -11.96 -23.86 6.73
CA ALA A 596 -11.55 -23.44 8.06
C ALA A 596 -12.47 -24.03 9.14
N LEU A 597 -13.79 -24.03 8.93
CA LEU A 597 -14.75 -24.65 9.85
C LEU A 597 -14.54 -26.16 9.97
N GLU A 598 -14.29 -26.86 8.86
CA GLU A 598 -13.97 -28.29 8.86
C GLU A 598 -12.70 -28.58 9.66
N GLN A 599 -11.62 -27.84 9.42
CA GLN A 599 -10.35 -27.98 10.15
C GLN A 599 -10.49 -27.66 11.65
N MET A 600 -11.43 -26.81 12.04
CA MET A 600 -11.69 -26.48 13.44
C MET A 600 -12.38 -27.60 14.22
N GLN A 601 -12.95 -28.63 13.59
CA GLN A 601 -13.62 -29.72 14.32
C GLN A 601 -12.65 -30.57 15.14
N LEU A 602 -11.44 -30.79 14.63
CA LEU A 602 -10.43 -31.67 15.23
C LEU A 602 -9.08 -30.97 15.29
N CYS A 603 -8.51 -30.89 16.48
CA CYS A 603 -7.17 -30.35 16.70
C CYS A 603 -6.21 -31.51 16.95
N THR A 604 -4.99 -31.40 16.43
CA THR A 604 -3.90 -32.35 16.73
C THR A 604 -3.54 -32.43 18.21
N SER A 605 -3.93 -31.42 19.00
CA SER A 605 -3.72 -31.35 20.44
C SER A 605 -4.95 -31.79 21.25
N ASP A 606 -5.98 -32.36 20.62
CA ASP A 606 -7.12 -32.90 21.35
C ASP A 606 -6.75 -34.18 22.12
N PRO A 607 -7.35 -34.41 23.31
CA PRO A 607 -8.42 -33.61 23.95
C PRO A 607 -7.93 -32.40 24.76
N LEU A 608 -6.61 -32.25 24.98
CA LEU A 608 -6.05 -31.18 25.83
C LEU A 608 -6.43 -29.77 25.37
N CYS A 609 -6.51 -29.56 24.06
CA CYS A 609 -6.99 -28.29 23.50
C CYS A 609 -8.47 -28.08 23.83
N ALA A 610 -9.34 -29.06 23.57
CA ALA A 610 -10.76 -28.98 23.86
C ALA A 610 -11.10 -28.84 25.36
N GLU A 611 -10.27 -29.37 26.25
CA GLU A 611 -10.44 -29.30 27.72
C GLU A 611 -9.91 -27.99 28.34
N HIS A 612 -9.23 -27.14 27.55
CA HIS A 612 -8.58 -25.96 28.09
C HIS A 612 -9.61 -24.94 28.64
N THR A 613 -9.47 -24.61 29.92
CA THR A 613 -10.27 -23.57 30.60
C THR A 613 -9.36 -22.48 31.16
N PRO A 614 -9.63 -21.18 30.92
CA PRO A 614 -8.80 -20.06 31.38
C PRO A 614 -9.06 -19.69 32.86
N LEU A 615 -9.28 -20.68 33.72
CA LEU A 615 -9.57 -20.43 35.14
C LEU A 615 -8.34 -19.89 35.91
N LYS A 616 -8.65 -19.10 36.95
CA LYS A 616 -7.79 -18.16 37.70
C LYS A 616 -6.34 -18.61 37.91
N GLY A 617 -5.42 -17.83 37.33
CA GLY A 617 -3.96 -17.92 37.56
C GLY A 617 -3.14 -17.91 36.27
N THR A 618 -3.77 -18.13 35.13
CA THR A 618 -3.13 -18.13 33.81
C THR A 618 -3.28 -16.78 33.11
N THR A 619 -2.31 -16.42 32.28
CA THR A 619 -2.36 -15.24 31.40
C THR A 619 -3.15 -15.48 30.10
N SER A 620 -3.57 -16.73 29.86
CA SER A 620 -4.34 -17.14 28.68
C SER A 620 -5.83 -16.83 28.87
N LEU A 621 -6.42 -16.07 27.93
CA LEU A 621 -7.85 -15.73 27.91
C LEU A 621 -8.62 -16.48 26.79
N HIS A 622 -8.13 -17.65 26.37
CA HIS A 622 -8.75 -18.49 25.34
C HIS A 622 -9.24 -19.82 25.92
N TRP A 623 -10.22 -20.44 25.27
CA TRP A 623 -10.73 -21.78 25.58
C TRP A 623 -10.12 -22.79 24.61
N ALA A 624 -10.92 -23.50 23.79
CA ALA A 624 -10.44 -24.51 22.86
C ALA A 624 -9.76 -23.86 21.64
N ALA A 625 -8.56 -23.32 21.84
CA ALA A 625 -7.75 -22.65 20.84
C ALA A 625 -6.25 -22.86 21.12
N CYS A 626 -5.46 -23.11 20.07
CA CYS A 626 -3.99 -23.22 20.15
C CYS A 626 -3.34 -22.92 18.78
N HIS A 627 -2.01 -22.98 18.71
CA HIS A 627 -1.23 -22.86 17.46
C HIS A 627 -1.58 -23.89 16.39
N GLY A 628 -2.16 -25.03 16.77
CA GLY A 628 -2.57 -26.08 15.84
C GLY A 628 -3.95 -25.86 15.20
N CYS A 629 -4.78 -24.93 15.70
CA CYS A 629 -6.14 -24.75 15.20
C CYS A 629 -6.59 -23.30 14.97
N LEU A 630 -6.29 -22.37 15.89
CA LEU A 630 -6.89 -21.03 15.87
C LEU A 630 -5.91 -19.87 16.03
N PHE A 631 -4.71 -20.08 16.60
CA PHE A 631 -3.79 -18.95 16.77
C PHE A 631 -3.21 -18.52 15.43
N SER A 632 -3.38 -17.23 15.15
CA SER A 632 -2.71 -16.53 14.06
C SER A 632 -1.42 -15.87 14.55
N PRO A 633 -0.51 -15.43 13.66
CA PRO A 633 0.61 -14.58 14.06
C PRO A 633 0.15 -13.40 14.92
N GLU A 634 0.91 -13.04 15.95
CA GLU A 634 0.50 -12.00 16.92
C GLU A 634 0.28 -10.64 16.25
N THR A 635 1.06 -10.32 15.22
CA THR A 635 0.94 -9.10 14.42
C THR A 635 -0.33 -9.03 13.55
N SER A 636 -1.00 -10.17 13.38
CA SER A 636 -2.17 -10.32 12.50
C SER A 636 -3.50 -10.24 13.23
N CYS A 637 -3.57 -10.77 14.45
CA CYS A 637 -4.81 -10.86 15.22
C CYS A 637 -5.05 -9.60 16.05
N GLU A 638 -6.15 -8.88 15.79
CA GLU A 638 -6.52 -7.63 16.48
C GLU A 638 -6.57 -7.79 18.01
N ARG A 639 -7.00 -8.96 18.49
CA ARG A 639 -7.17 -9.27 19.91
C ARG A 639 -6.01 -10.08 20.50
N GLY A 640 -4.93 -10.31 19.74
CA GLY A 640 -3.76 -11.06 20.19
C GLY A 640 -4.10 -12.49 20.61
N ASN A 641 -4.91 -13.19 19.82
CA ASN A 641 -5.39 -14.56 20.06
C ASN A 641 -6.11 -14.77 21.41
N LYS A 642 -6.70 -13.71 21.99
CA LYS A 642 -7.52 -13.77 23.21
C LYS A 642 -8.98 -14.00 22.84
N TYR A 643 -9.74 -14.60 23.77
CA TYR A 643 -11.18 -14.85 23.63
C TYR A 643 -11.55 -15.81 22.49
N LEU A 644 -10.58 -16.59 22.02
CA LEU A 644 -10.79 -17.60 20.98
C LEU A 644 -11.32 -18.90 21.60
N ASP A 645 -12.37 -19.44 20.99
CA ASP A 645 -12.93 -20.74 21.34
C ASP A 645 -13.59 -21.36 20.10
N ARG A 646 -13.02 -22.44 19.57
CA ARG A 646 -13.63 -23.10 18.40
C ARG A 646 -14.93 -23.82 18.75
N ALA A 647 -15.20 -24.13 20.02
CA ALA A 647 -16.45 -24.77 20.45
C ALA A 647 -17.69 -23.88 20.25
N VAL A 648 -17.48 -22.55 20.14
CA VAL A 648 -18.54 -21.59 19.80
C VAL A 648 -18.86 -21.62 18.30
N LEU A 649 -17.92 -22.05 17.46
CA LEU A 649 -18.12 -22.12 16.01
C LEU A 649 -18.62 -23.49 15.58
N VAL A 650 -17.95 -24.57 16.00
CA VAL A 650 -18.20 -25.94 15.56
C VAL A 650 -18.21 -26.91 16.74
N PRO A 651 -18.90 -28.06 16.63
CA PRO A 651 -18.82 -29.10 17.63
C PRO A 651 -17.38 -29.60 17.79
N THR A 652 -16.92 -29.70 19.03
CA THR A 652 -15.62 -30.27 19.37
C THR A 652 -15.78 -31.64 20.01
N VAL A 653 -14.66 -32.32 20.26
CA VAL A 653 -14.64 -33.64 20.92
C VAL A 653 -15.31 -33.61 22.32
N LEU A 654 -15.37 -32.44 22.98
CA LEU A 654 -15.88 -32.30 24.35
C LEU A 654 -17.23 -31.56 24.44
N SER A 655 -17.47 -30.59 23.55
CA SER A 655 -18.66 -29.71 23.62
C SER A 655 -19.28 -29.55 22.24
N ALA A 656 -20.56 -29.89 22.13
CA ALA A 656 -21.37 -29.75 20.92
C ALA A 656 -22.51 -28.72 21.08
N ASP A 657 -22.91 -28.39 22.31
CA ASP A 657 -24.11 -27.60 22.58
C ASP A 657 -23.94 -26.09 22.33
N LEU A 658 -22.70 -25.62 22.21
CA LEU A 658 -22.35 -24.20 22.04
C LEU A 658 -22.13 -23.79 20.57
N ALA A 659 -22.08 -24.76 19.65
CA ALA A 659 -21.67 -24.52 18.27
C ALA A 659 -22.71 -23.69 17.49
N PHE A 660 -22.27 -22.57 16.91
CA PHE A 660 -23.07 -21.76 16.00
C PHE A 660 -23.35 -22.49 14.68
N PHE A 661 -22.38 -23.26 14.18
CA PHE A 661 -22.51 -24.16 13.04
C PHE A 661 -22.56 -25.61 13.53
N PRO A 662 -23.72 -26.11 13.98
CA PRO A 662 -23.84 -27.48 14.51
C PRO A 662 -23.62 -28.55 13.43
N GLU A 663 -23.88 -28.22 12.17
CA GLU A 663 -23.58 -29.03 11.00
C GLU A 663 -22.62 -28.25 10.11
N VAL A 664 -21.35 -28.67 10.06
CA VAL A 664 -20.39 -28.16 9.07
C VAL A 664 -20.64 -28.94 7.79
N LYS A 665 -21.00 -28.24 6.71
CA LYS A 665 -21.12 -28.84 5.39
C LYS A 665 -19.73 -29.27 4.93
N VAL A 666 -19.54 -30.58 4.75
CA VAL A 666 -18.34 -31.18 4.17
C VAL A 666 -18.49 -31.30 2.65
#